data_AF-A0A396T3A1-F1
#
_entry.id   AF-A0A396T3A1-F1
#
_cell.length_a   1.000
_cell.length_b   1.000
_cell.length_c   1.000
_cell.angle_alpha   90.00
_cell.angle_beta   90.00
_cell.angle_gamma   90.00
#
_symmetry.space_group_name_H-M   'P 1'
#
loop_
_entity.id
_entity.type
_entity.pdbx_description
1 polymer ?
#
loop_
_entity_poly.entity_id
_entity_poly.type
_entity_poly.pdbx_seq_one_letter_code
_entity_poly.pdbx_strand_id
1 'polypeptide(L)'
;MSEYNKTILTNQGLDLMARANKGTARFAITRAATSTEQLTNKSMADLQQLTELPSLMQYGVINNVDDSYQDSNVVIGVELVFNNQDLANGYNINTIGLFAKEDGQDKEILYAITTAVIPESMPDYKNKVLFNFSLTMFVAVGRTDNVSVIVDDSNSATKADLTKVKKELDGKANVGDVYSKTKIDEKLNQAGKLKKISVNGDTPVEPDDKGVANILVPQPDLSGLVKKINSHLPDQSGEVDLTDQFAQKKDLGNLYGMTTSGVKQSFSKVTVTPDTITDTGVYRLSACNITAQVDGKPLTPRQWGWLIVLNYNDAADTNGLYQFLVINEKISKRVISLQQQTYPDFKTIADSDDLKLLTESIASKAGAVNGVKPDSTGNISLPSLDNPNYTITTSPFDLDLAINLGIYRLNGVDLTTSKRVDALTALPSTAIKGAKGFLIQKHYNDYYNMQILVLYDMPNDTDITWAFRCIGIGSSEYRDTFKRITTDIDYTTLLNQVNQKANTNDVYTKFQTDNRLSLKANTSDIYTRSQIDNKLASISVGGDIDAINRKLGDKANVSDVYSKSQSDSKFGGAIKKIDGYSPDSSGNMNLGNTYATINSVNKKANTSDIYTQSQIDQKLYFKANTYDVYNRDEIDDKLNKKLSGFSNPDYVFGSSSTIDVDGVVSGVFALNGCSLKASKGGSYVFTNVDLTEHNWGYLVVSNYSGFTGGYHVGACVEYLVLLGTFNDVIGVYIRSFSPNDSYYNNVFKKLTN
;
A
#
# COMPACT_ATOMS: atom_id res chain seq x y z
N MET A 1 -46.60 -32.52 9.08
CA MET A 1 -46.27 -32.99 10.45
C MET A 1 -47.54 -33.61 11.00
N SER A 2 -47.41 -34.79 11.61
CA SER A 2 -48.51 -35.40 12.35
C SER A 2 -48.88 -34.57 13.58
N GLU A 3 -50.13 -34.68 14.01
CA GLU A 3 -50.70 -33.98 15.15
C GLU A 3 -51.57 -34.95 15.94
N TYR A 4 -51.38 -35.01 17.26
CA TYR A 4 -52.06 -35.94 18.16
C TYR A 4 -52.76 -35.18 19.29
N ASN A 5 -53.94 -35.67 19.69
CA ASN A 5 -54.70 -35.16 20.82
C ASN A 5 -53.97 -35.43 22.15
N LYS A 6 -54.41 -34.73 23.20
CA LYS A 6 -53.94 -34.99 24.58
C LYS A 6 -54.13 -36.45 24.97
N THR A 7 -53.19 -36.99 25.73
CA THR A 7 -53.24 -38.35 26.27
C THR A 7 -54.42 -38.51 27.24
N ILE A 8 -55.16 -39.60 27.09
CA ILE A 8 -56.33 -39.97 27.89
C ILE A 8 -56.02 -41.27 28.62
N LEU A 9 -56.17 -41.27 29.95
CA LEU A 9 -56.07 -42.49 30.76
C LEU A 9 -57.34 -43.34 30.58
N THR A 10 -57.19 -44.66 30.48
CA THR A 10 -58.35 -45.58 30.54
C THR A 10 -58.88 -45.65 31.97
N ASN A 11 -60.05 -46.24 32.19
CA ASN A 11 -60.58 -46.50 33.53
C ASN A 11 -59.62 -47.36 34.37
N GLN A 12 -58.92 -48.31 33.74
CA GLN A 12 -57.90 -49.12 34.41
C GLN A 12 -56.64 -48.30 34.72
N GLY A 13 -56.22 -47.40 33.82
CA GLY A 13 -55.12 -46.48 34.07
C GLY A 13 -55.42 -45.46 35.17
N LEU A 14 -56.64 -44.90 35.19
CA LEU A 14 -57.12 -44.00 36.23
C LEU A 14 -57.12 -44.66 37.61
N ASP A 15 -57.62 -45.90 37.71
CA ASP A 15 -57.61 -46.67 38.94
C ASP A 15 -56.17 -46.93 39.43
N LEU A 16 -55.30 -47.41 38.54
CA LEU A 16 -53.91 -47.72 38.87
C LEU A 16 -53.13 -46.46 39.30
N MET A 17 -53.30 -45.35 38.57
CA MET A 17 -52.75 -44.02 38.92
C MET A 17 -53.24 -43.57 40.30
N ALA A 18 -54.54 -43.70 40.59
CA ALA A 18 -55.12 -43.27 41.87
C ALA A 18 -54.57 -44.10 43.05
N ARG A 19 -54.36 -45.41 42.85
CA ARG A 19 -53.73 -46.29 43.84
C ARG A 19 -52.24 -45.98 44.01
N ALA A 20 -51.52 -45.69 42.93
CA ALA A 20 -50.12 -45.25 43.00
C ALA A 20 -49.97 -43.90 43.73
N ASN A 21 -50.88 -42.96 43.50
CA ASN A 21 -50.90 -41.67 44.22
C ASN A 21 -51.09 -41.84 45.73
N LYS A 22 -51.93 -42.82 46.14
CA LYS A 22 -52.15 -43.20 47.55
C LYS A 22 -51.00 -44.03 48.15
N GLY A 23 -50.00 -44.44 47.35
CA GLY A 23 -48.91 -45.31 47.79
C GLY A 23 -49.31 -46.77 47.99
N THR A 24 -50.47 -47.20 47.48
CA THR A 24 -50.99 -48.56 47.66
C THR A 24 -50.70 -49.48 46.48
N ALA A 25 -50.11 -48.97 45.40
CA ALA A 25 -49.71 -49.75 44.23
C ALA A 25 -48.42 -49.19 43.64
N ARG A 26 -47.64 -50.06 43.00
CA ARG A 26 -46.49 -49.71 42.18
C ARG A 26 -46.63 -50.37 40.83
N PHE A 27 -46.18 -49.72 39.77
CA PHE A 27 -46.30 -50.29 38.43
C PHE A 27 -45.16 -49.89 37.51
N ALA A 28 -44.98 -50.65 36.45
CA ALA A 28 -44.07 -50.35 35.36
C ALA A 28 -44.87 -49.92 34.12
N ILE A 29 -44.47 -48.83 33.46
CA ILE A 29 -44.80 -48.63 32.04
C ILE A 29 -43.88 -49.54 31.24
N THR A 30 -44.47 -50.41 30.43
CA THR A 30 -43.76 -51.57 29.86
C THR A 30 -43.49 -51.42 28.37
N ARG A 31 -44.43 -50.87 27.60
CA ARG A 31 -44.34 -50.70 26.15
C ARG A 31 -45.43 -49.77 25.62
N ALA A 32 -45.30 -49.40 24.35
CA ALA A 32 -46.37 -48.77 23.59
C ALA A 32 -46.74 -49.59 22.35
N ALA A 33 -47.92 -49.34 21.79
CA ALA A 33 -48.34 -49.92 20.53
C ALA A 33 -49.13 -48.92 19.69
N THR A 34 -49.12 -49.10 18.38
CA THR A 34 -49.91 -48.31 17.43
C THR A 34 -51.09 -49.11 16.90
N SER A 35 -52.09 -48.38 16.41
CA SER A 35 -53.31 -48.94 15.83
C SER A 35 -53.76 -48.16 14.59
N THR A 36 -54.36 -48.88 13.64
CA THR A 36 -55.05 -48.29 12.48
C THR A 36 -56.43 -47.76 12.80
N GLU A 37 -56.97 -48.02 13.99
CA GLU A 37 -58.33 -47.65 14.35
C GLU A 37 -58.46 -46.13 14.53
N GLN A 38 -59.42 -45.52 13.82
CA GLN A 38 -59.72 -44.09 13.96
C GLN A 38 -60.67 -43.84 15.13
N LEU A 39 -60.10 -43.61 16.31
CA LEU A 39 -60.88 -43.40 17.54
C LEU A 39 -61.14 -41.91 17.85
N THR A 40 -60.68 -40.98 17.02
CA THR A 40 -60.79 -39.53 17.30
C THR A 40 -62.22 -39.00 17.40
N ASN A 41 -63.20 -39.71 16.83
CA ASN A 41 -64.62 -39.32 16.87
C ASN A 41 -65.38 -39.92 18.06
N LYS A 42 -64.74 -40.76 18.88
CA LYS A 42 -65.36 -41.33 20.08
C LYS A 42 -65.38 -40.31 21.21
N SER A 43 -66.39 -40.43 22.09
CA SER A 43 -66.44 -39.59 23.28
C SER A 43 -65.31 -39.94 24.25
N MET A 44 -64.94 -39.01 25.12
CA MET A 44 -63.97 -39.25 26.21
C MET A 44 -64.36 -40.48 27.05
N ALA A 45 -65.66 -40.64 27.35
CA ALA A 45 -66.16 -41.78 28.13
C ALA A 45 -65.96 -43.12 27.41
N ASP A 46 -66.17 -43.16 26.10
CA ASP A 46 -65.95 -44.37 25.29
C ASP A 46 -64.46 -44.74 25.24
N LEU A 47 -63.59 -43.73 25.10
CA LEU A 47 -62.14 -43.91 25.10
C LEU A 47 -61.63 -44.42 26.45
N GLN A 48 -62.19 -43.93 27.56
CA GLN A 48 -61.86 -44.38 28.91
C GLN A 48 -62.30 -45.83 29.17
N GLN A 49 -63.33 -46.34 28.50
CA GLN A 49 -63.81 -47.71 28.67
C GLN A 49 -62.95 -48.76 27.95
N LEU A 50 -61.98 -48.35 27.12
CA LEU A 50 -61.10 -49.28 26.43
C LEU A 50 -60.23 -50.05 27.43
N THR A 51 -60.21 -51.37 27.26
CA THR A 51 -59.36 -52.30 28.04
C THR A 51 -58.27 -52.93 27.18
N GLU A 52 -58.41 -52.85 25.85
CA GLU A 52 -57.45 -53.31 24.85
C GLU A 52 -57.34 -52.28 23.73
N LEU A 53 -56.22 -52.27 23.01
CA LEU A 53 -56.02 -51.41 21.86
C LEU A 53 -56.55 -52.13 20.59
N PRO A 54 -57.66 -51.66 19.98
CA PRO A 54 -58.22 -52.30 18.79
C PRO A 54 -57.26 -52.17 17.60
N SER A 55 -57.31 -53.11 16.65
CA SER A 55 -56.57 -53.03 15.38
C SER A 55 -55.07 -52.73 15.55
N LEU A 56 -54.44 -53.35 16.55
CA LEU A 56 -53.03 -53.18 16.88
C LEU A 56 -52.14 -53.59 15.70
N MET A 57 -51.19 -52.72 15.33
CA MET A 57 -50.30 -52.92 14.18
C MET A 57 -48.89 -53.31 14.57
N GLN A 58 -48.27 -52.57 15.49
CA GLN A 58 -46.92 -52.87 15.96
C GLN A 58 -46.72 -52.38 17.39
N TYR A 59 -45.74 -52.98 18.06
CA TYR A 59 -45.22 -52.48 19.33
C TYR A 59 -44.09 -51.49 19.07
N GLY A 60 -43.98 -50.50 19.94
CA GLY A 60 -42.84 -49.60 20.03
C GLY A 60 -42.03 -49.86 21.27
N VAL A 61 -40.82 -49.31 21.29
CA VAL A 61 -39.94 -49.33 22.45
C VAL A 61 -39.99 -47.99 23.16
N ILE A 62 -39.66 -48.01 24.44
CA ILE A 62 -39.47 -46.80 25.23
C ILE A 62 -37.96 -46.53 25.24
N ASN A 63 -37.57 -45.42 24.63
CA ASN A 63 -36.16 -45.06 24.46
C ASN A 63 -35.63 -44.23 25.63
N ASN A 64 -36.49 -43.41 26.24
CA ASN A 64 -36.14 -42.57 27.36
C ASN A 64 -37.38 -42.20 28.19
N VAL A 65 -37.13 -41.73 29.41
CA VAL A 65 -38.11 -41.03 30.24
C VAL A 65 -37.64 -39.58 30.38
N ASP A 66 -38.48 -38.66 29.95
CA ASP A 66 -38.23 -37.22 30.04
C ASP A 66 -39.01 -36.61 31.21
N ASP A 67 -38.44 -35.58 31.81
CA ASP A 67 -39.11 -34.82 32.85
C ASP A 67 -40.30 -34.06 32.26
N SER A 68 -41.44 -34.08 32.93
CA SER A 68 -42.58 -33.30 32.45
C SER A 68 -42.32 -31.80 32.62
N TYR A 69 -42.69 -30.98 31.63
CA TYR A 69 -42.80 -29.52 31.79
C TYR A 69 -43.95 -29.11 32.76
N GLN A 70 -44.73 -30.09 33.24
CA GLN A 70 -45.73 -29.96 34.29
C GLN A 70 -45.10 -30.36 35.65
N ASP A 71 -45.91 -30.73 36.65
CA ASP A 71 -45.41 -31.27 37.91
C ASP A 71 -44.77 -32.66 37.70
N SER A 72 -43.44 -32.71 37.67
CA SER A 72 -42.63 -33.92 37.48
C SER A 72 -42.78 -34.96 38.59
N ASN A 73 -43.47 -34.64 39.69
CA ASN A 73 -43.81 -35.63 40.72
C ASN A 73 -45.01 -36.50 40.33
N VAL A 74 -45.84 -36.09 39.38
CA VAL A 74 -47.13 -36.74 39.08
C VAL A 74 -47.37 -37.00 37.59
N VAL A 75 -46.57 -36.42 36.69
CA VAL A 75 -46.58 -36.65 35.23
C VAL A 75 -45.19 -37.07 34.75
N ILE A 76 -45.13 -38.04 33.86
CA ILE A 76 -43.89 -38.45 33.17
C ILE A 76 -44.02 -38.25 31.65
N GLY A 77 -42.92 -37.86 31.00
CA GLY A 77 -42.80 -37.92 29.54
C GLY A 77 -42.21 -39.27 29.14
N VAL A 78 -42.94 -40.07 28.36
CA VAL A 78 -42.42 -41.35 27.85
C VAL A 78 -42.06 -41.18 26.39
N GLU A 79 -40.77 -41.26 26.06
CA GLU A 79 -40.29 -41.18 24.67
C GLU A 79 -40.49 -42.53 23.99
N LEU A 80 -41.41 -42.54 23.02
CA LEU A 80 -41.79 -43.72 22.27
C LEU A 80 -41.12 -43.71 20.90
N VAL A 81 -40.54 -44.85 20.53
CA VAL A 81 -39.94 -45.05 19.21
C VAL A 81 -40.58 -46.23 18.53
N PHE A 82 -41.03 -45.98 17.30
CA PHE A 82 -41.63 -46.95 16.41
C PHE A 82 -40.81 -47.00 15.12
N ASN A 83 -40.40 -48.20 14.69
CA ASN A 83 -39.75 -48.39 13.39
C ASN A 83 -40.62 -49.25 12.48
N ASN A 84 -40.29 -49.26 11.18
CA ASN A 84 -41.00 -50.08 10.20
C ASN A 84 -40.34 -51.43 9.91
N GLN A 85 -39.24 -51.82 10.58
CA GLN A 85 -38.40 -52.95 10.18
C GLN A 85 -39.18 -54.26 10.02
N ASP A 86 -40.14 -54.50 10.91
CA ASP A 86 -40.98 -55.71 10.92
C ASP A 86 -42.34 -55.52 10.23
N LEU A 87 -42.53 -54.40 9.53
CA LEU A 87 -43.81 -54.02 8.94
C LEU A 87 -43.94 -54.47 7.48
N ALA A 88 -44.92 -55.36 7.23
CA ALA A 88 -45.19 -55.89 5.90
C ALA A 88 -45.92 -54.91 4.95
N ASN A 89 -46.79 -54.05 5.48
CA ASN A 89 -47.57 -53.07 4.72
C ASN A 89 -47.64 -51.74 5.47
N GLY A 90 -47.52 -50.63 4.76
CA GLY A 90 -47.61 -49.31 5.36
C GLY A 90 -49.03 -49.02 5.87
N TYR A 91 -49.13 -48.18 6.90
CA TYR A 91 -50.41 -47.79 7.50
C TYR A 91 -50.32 -46.42 8.17
N ASN A 92 -51.48 -45.83 8.46
CA ASN A 92 -51.55 -44.58 9.23
C ASN A 92 -51.70 -44.87 10.72
N ILE A 93 -50.85 -44.26 11.54
CA ILE A 93 -50.87 -44.39 13.01
C ILE A 93 -51.97 -43.49 13.55
N ASN A 94 -53.18 -44.05 13.65
CA ASN A 94 -54.38 -43.30 14.06
C ASN A 94 -54.56 -43.24 15.58
N THR A 95 -54.12 -44.28 16.30
CA THR A 95 -54.15 -44.34 17.76
C THR A 95 -52.86 -44.95 18.30
N ILE A 96 -52.33 -44.42 19.40
CA ILE A 96 -51.21 -44.98 20.14
C ILE A 96 -51.68 -45.32 21.55
N GLY A 97 -51.43 -46.56 21.99
CA GLY A 97 -51.71 -47.05 23.33
C GLY A 97 -50.42 -47.22 24.13
N LEU A 98 -50.45 -46.83 25.41
CA LEU A 98 -49.38 -47.05 26.38
C LEU A 98 -49.82 -48.12 27.38
N PHE A 99 -48.95 -49.07 27.67
CA PHE A 99 -49.25 -50.22 28.51
C PHE A 99 -48.52 -50.16 29.85
N ALA A 100 -49.17 -50.66 30.89
CA ALA A 100 -48.63 -50.71 32.24
C ALA A 100 -48.86 -52.08 32.90
N LYS A 101 -47.95 -52.47 33.78
CA LYS A 101 -48.07 -53.69 34.58
C LYS A 101 -47.83 -53.37 36.05
N GLU A 102 -48.79 -53.71 36.90
CA GLU A 102 -48.67 -53.55 38.35
C GLU A 102 -47.71 -54.58 38.95
N ASP A 103 -46.92 -54.16 39.95
CA ASP A 103 -45.99 -55.04 40.65
C ASP A 103 -46.74 -56.22 41.29
N GLY A 104 -46.25 -57.44 41.05
CA GLY A 104 -46.88 -58.66 41.56
C GLY A 104 -48.11 -59.13 40.77
N GLN A 105 -48.46 -58.47 39.66
CA GLN A 105 -49.47 -58.96 38.72
C GLN A 105 -48.83 -59.34 37.37
N ASP A 106 -49.31 -60.43 36.77
CA ASP A 106 -48.84 -60.87 35.45
C ASP A 106 -49.57 -60.16 34.29
N LYS A 107 -50.72 -59.53 34.59
CA LYS A 107 -51.56 -58.90 33.58
C LYS A 107 -51.10 -57.48 33.29
N GLU A 108 -50.80 -57.22 32.02
CA GLU A 108 -50.61 -55.87 31.49
C GLU A 108 -51.95 -55.24 31.12
N ILE A 109 -52.10 -53.94 31.39
CA ILE A 109 -53.32 -53.16 31.08
C ILE A 109 -53.01 -52.07 30.06
N LEU A 110 -54.01 -51.73 29.25
CA LEU A 110 -53.98 -50.50 28.47
C LEU A 110 -54.13 -49.32 29.43
N TYR A 111 -53.04 -48.62 29.68
CA TYR A 111 -52.98 -47.56 30.69
C TYR A 111 -53.49 -46.23 30.15
N ALA A 112 -53.04 -45.85 28.96
CA ALA A 112 -53.38 -44.59 28.33
C ALA A 112 -53.45 -44.72 26.81
N ILE A 113 -54.14 -43.80 26.16
CA ILE A 113 -54.19 -43.68 24.70
C ILE A 113 -54.00 -42.23 24.25
N THR A 114 -53.55 -42.05 23.02
CA THR A 114 -53.67 -40.79 22.27
C THR A 114 -54.19 -41.08 20.86
N THR A 115 -55.02 -40.18 20.34
CA THR A 115 -55.64 -40.30 19.00
C THR A 115 -55.10 -39.20 18.08
N ALA A 116 -54.92 -39.53 16.81
CA ALA A 116 -54.44 -38.57 15.82
C ALA A 116 -55.53 -37.56 15.41
N VAL A 117 -55.16 -36.28 15.35
CA VAL A 117 -55.87 -35.24 14.58
C VAL A 117 -55.44 -35.34 13.11
N ILE A 118 -54.12 -35.45 12.90
CA ILE A 118 -53.47 -35.70 11.60
C ILE A 118 -52.50 -36.88 11.82
N PRO A 119 -52.80 -38.09 11.33
CA PRO A 119 -51.99 -39.27 11.61
C PRO A 119 -50.64 -39.24 10.86
N GLU A 120 -49.62 -39.84 11.46
CA GLU A 120 -48.37 -40.14 10.76
C GLU A 120 -48.54 -41.38 9.86
N SER A 121 -47.88 -41.38 8.69
CA SER A 121 -47.90 -42.52 7.78
C SER A 121 -46.61 -43.33 7.92
N MET A 122 -46.73 -44.56 8.43
CA MET A 122 -45.60 -45.48 8.57
C MET A 122 -45.49 -46.33 7.30
N PRO A 123 -44.40 -46.23 6.50
CA PRO A 123 -44.23 -47.00 5.27
C PRO A 123 -43.83 -48.46 5.56
N ASP A 124 -44.09 -49.39 4.62
CA ASP A 124 -43.56 -50.75 4.74
C ASP A 124 -42.04 -50.83 4.56
N TYR A 125 -41.44 -51.95 4.99
CA TYR A 125 -39.99 -52.18 4.89
C TYR A 125 -39.57 -52.98 3.65
N LYS A 126 -40.42 -53.16 2.64
CA LYS A 126 -40.09 -53.98 1.45
C LYS A 126 -38.87 -53.45 0.70
N ASN A 127 -38.70 -52.13 0.68
CA ASN A 127 -37.54 -51.46 0.06
C ASN A 127 -36.31 -51.39 0.95
N LYS A 128 -36.34 -52.01 2.15
CA LYS A 128 -35.25 -52.02 3.14
C LYS A 128 -34.77 -50.63 3.58
N VAL A 129 -35.66 -49.65 3.54
CA VAL A 129 -35.41 -48.31 4.09
C VAL A 129 -36.05 -48.24 5.47
N LEU A 130 -35.22 -48.03 6.49
CA LEU A 130 -35.66 -47.89 7.87
C LEU A 130 -36.27 -46.50 8.07
N PHE A 131 -37.54 -46.46 8.48
CA PHE A 131 -38.24 -45.25 8.89
C PHE A 131 -38.49 -45.32 10.39
N ASN A 132 -38.16 -44.24 11.09
CA ASN A 132 -38.37 -44.10 12.52
C ASN A 132 -39.36 -42.96 12.80
N PHE A 133 -40.38 -43.25 13.59
CA PHE A 133 -41.28 -42.27 14.14
C PHE A 133 -41.10 -42.23 15.65
N SER A 134 -40.77 -41.05 16.19
CA SER A 134 -40.66 -40.81 17.62
C SER A 134 -41.64 -39.74 18.07
N LEU A 135 -42.21 -39.95 19.26
CA LEU A 135 -43.02 -38.95 19.95
C LEU A 135 -42.88 -39.14 21.47
N THR A 136 -43.10 -38.06 22.21
CA THR A 136 -43.17 -38.12 23.67
C THR A 136 -44.63 -38.05 24.12
N MET A 137 -45.10 -39.06 24.84
CA MET A 137 -46.41 -39.04 25.49
C MET A 137 -46.26 -38.57 26.94
N PHE A 138 -46.84 -37.42 27.27
CA PHE A 138 -46.96 -36.97 28.66
C PHE A 138 -48.16 -37.63 29.32
N VAL A 139 -47.92 -38.41 30.37
CA VAL A 139 -48.95 -39.22 31.02
C VAL A 139 -48.92 -39.02 32.55
N ALA A 140 -50.11 -38.84 33.14
CA ALA A 140 -50.25 -38.74 34.58
C ALA A 140 -50.09 -40.13 35.24
N VAL A 141 -49.30 -40.20 36.31
CA VAL A 141 -48.95 -41.45 37.02
C VAL A 141 -49.14 -41.38 38.52
N GLY A 142 -49.63 -40.26 39.05
CA GLY A 142 -50.01 -40.11 40.46
C GLY A 142 -48.83 -39.76 41.35
N ARG A 143 -47.85 -40.66 41.49
CA ARG A 143 -46.55 -40.41 42.17
C ARG A 143 -45.43 -41.15 41.46
N THR A 144 -44.44 -40.42 40.95
CA THR A 144 -43.32 -41.00 40.18
C THR A 144 -42.47 -41.99 40.99
N ASP A 145 -42.33 -41.83 42.31
CA ASP A 145 -41.66 -42.81 43.20
C ASP A 145 -42.23 -44.24 43.10
N ASN A 146 -43.53 -44.35 42.77
CA ASN A 146 -44.26 -45.62 42.68
C ASN A 146 -44.29 -46.18 41.26
N VAL A 147 -43.58 -45.57 40.32
CA VAL A 147 -43.63 -45.90 38.90
C VAL A 147 -42.22 -46.20 38.41
N SER A 148 -42.07 -47.29 37.70
CA SER A 148 -40.86 -47.58 36.91
C SER A 148 -41.20 -47.53 35.42
N VAL A 149 -40.19 -47.36 34.59
CA VAL A 149 -40.34 -47.44 33.14
C VAL A 149 -39.28 -48.38 32.60
N ILE A 150 -39.70 -49.37 31.82
CA ILE A 150 -38.77 -50.31 31.19
C ILE A 150 -38.26 -49.66 29.91
N VAL A 151 -37.02 -49.18 29.94
CA VAL A 151 -36.33 -48.59 28.80
C VAL A 151 -35.55 -49.66 28.06
N ASP A 152 -35.56 -49.62 26.73
CA ASP A 152 -34.72 -50.49 25.89
C ASP A 152 -33.25 -50.04 25.97
N ASP A 153 -32.39 -50.86 26.56
CA ASP A 153 -30.97 -50.57 26.78
C ASP A 153 -30.06 -51.03 25.62
N SER A 154 -30.64 -51.46 24.49
CA SER A 154 -29.88 -51.95 23.33
C SER A 154 -28.95 -50.92 22.67
N ASN A 155 -29.16 -49.62 22.95
CA ASN A 155 -28.25 -48.53 22.56
C ASN A 155 -27.33 -48.02 23.70
N SER A 156 -27.28 -48.74 24.83
CA SER A 156 -26.35 -48.49 25.95
C SER A 156 -25.06 -49.30 25.80
N ALA A 157 -23.95 -48.84 26.39
CA ALA A 157 -22.67 -49.56 26.36
C ALA A 157 -22.80 -50.98 26.94
N THR A 158 -22.38 -52.00 26.18
CA THR A 158 -22.57 -53.40 26.60
C THR A 158 -21.58 -53.80 27.70
N LYS A 159 -21.90 -54.87 28.46
CA LYS A 159 -20.94 -55.49 29.41
C LYS A 159 -19.62 -55.88 28.73
N ALA A 160 -19.63 -56.21 27.44
CA ALA A 160 -18.43 -56.55 26.68
C ALA A 160 -17.54 -55.31 26.46
N ASP A 161 -18.14 -54.14 26.17
CA ASP A 161 -17.43 -52.87 26.03
C ASP A 161 -16.80 -52.45 27.35
N LEU A 162 -17.52 -52.61 28.46
CA LEU A 162 -17.00 -52.34 29.81
C LEU A 162 -15.87 -53.29 30.20
N THR A 163 -15.95 -54.56 29.79
CA THR A 163 -14.90 -55.56 30.05
C THR A 163 -13.64 -55.28 29.24
N LYS A 164 -13.77 -54.77 28.00
CA LYS A 164 -12.64 -54.38 27.15
C LYS A 164 -11.85 -53.21 27.77
N VAL A 165 -12.54 -52.19 28.26
CA VAL A 165 -11.94 -51.06 29.00
C VAL A 165 -11.25 -51.56 30.28
N LYS A 166 -11.89 -52.44 31.05
CA LYS A 166 -11.30 -53.00 32.27
C LYS A 166 -9.99 -53.76 32.00
N LYS A 167 -9.93 -54.54 30.92
CA LYS A 167 -8.74 -55.29 30.51
C LYS A 167 -7.58 -54.39 30.05
N GLU A 168 -7.88 -53.25 29.44
CA GLU A 168 -6.87 -52.21 29.09
C GLU A 168 -6.34 -51.46 30.34
N LEU A 169 -7.12 -51.42 31.42
CA LEU A 169 -6.75 -50.81 32.70
C LEU A 169 -5.95 -51.75 33.62
N ASP A 170 -6.23 -53.06 33.63
CA ASP A 170 -5.56 -54.05 34.48
C ASP A 170 -4.05 -54.26 34.14
N GLY A 171 -3.57 -53.72 33.01
CA GLY A 171 -2.16 -53.75 32.59
C GLY A 171 -1.30 -52.57 33.06
N LYS A 172 -1.85 -51.62 33.82
CA LYS A 172 -1.13 -50.44 34.35
C LYS A 172 -0.81 -50.70 35.84
N ALA A 173 0.47 -50.62 36.22
CA ALA A 173 1.01 -51.05 37.52
C ALA A 173 0.22 -50.53 38.75
N ASN A 174 0.07 -51.40 39.76
CA ASN A 174 -0.66 -51.15 41.00
C ASN A 174 0.19 -50.39 42.05
N VAL A 175 -0.50 -49.67 42.94
CA VAL A 175 0.06 -48.83 44.03
C VAL A 175 0.92 -49.62 45.05
N GLY A 176 0.85 -50.95 45.06
CA GLY A 176 1.66 -51.81 45.92
C GLY A 176 3.15 -51.90 45.55
N ASP A 177 3.51 -51.48 44.33
CA ASP A 177 4.90 -51.57 43.81
C ASP A 177 5.73 -50.29 44.06
N VAL A 178 5.21 -49.34 44.85
CA VAL A 178 5.82 -48.01 45.06
C VAL A 178 6.00 -47.70 46.55
N TYR A 179 7.21 -47.26 46.94
CA TYR A 179 7.48 -46.76 48.30
C TYR A 179 6.85 -45.37 48.53
N SER A 180 6.30 -45.13 49.72
CA SER A 180 5.76 -43.81 50.10
C SER A 180 6.86 -42.74 50.23
N LYS A 181 6.47 -41.47 50.04
CA LYS A 181 7.35 -40.29 50.13
C LYS A 181 8.18 -40.28 51.43
N THR A 182 7.56 -40.59 52.56
CA THR A 182 8.21 -40.70 53.88
C THR A 182 9.33 -41.76 53.91
N LYS A 183 9.10 -42.94 53.33
CA LYS A 183 10.10 -44.03 53.28
C LYS A 183 11.27 -43.71 52.34
N ILE A 184 11.02 -42.91 51.30
CA ILE A 184 12.06 -42.43 50.38
C ILE A 184 12.88 -41.31 51.02
N ASP A 185 12.23 -40.35 51.67
CA ASP A 185 12.88 -39.21 52.33
C ASP A 185 13.79 -39.66 53.50
N GLU A 186 13.41 -40.69 54.26
CA GLU A 186 14.26 -41.28 55.31
C GLU A 186 15.54 -41.94 54.75
N LYS A 187 15.45 -42.61 53.59
CA LYS A 187 16.61 -43.24 52.94
C LYS A 187 17.51 -42.22 52.23
N LEU A 188 16.96 -41.15 51.68
CA LEU A 188 17.73 -40.06 51.06
C LEU A 188 18.46 -39.20 52.10
N ASN A 189 17.87 -38.96 53.28
CA ASN A 189 18.49 -38.15 54.33
C ASN A 189 19.79 -38.76 54.91
N GLN A 190 20.02 -40.06 54.72
CA GLN A 190 21.23 -40.76 55.16
C GLN A 190 22.28 -40.91 54.06
N ALA A 191 21.93 -40.72 52.78
CA ALA A 191 22.83 -40.88 51.65
C ALA A 191 23.54 -39.56 51.32
N GLY A 192 24.88 -39.52 51.42
CA GLY A 192 25.71 -38.46 50.85
C GLY A 192 26.17 -37.32 51.78
N LYS A 193 26.03 -37.42 53.11
CA LYS A 193 26.61 -36.41 54.03
C LYS A 193 28.12 -36.62 54.24
N LEU A 194 28.89 -35.54 54.05
CA LEU A 194 30.35 -35.46 54.27
C LEU A 194 30.66 -35.63 55.77
N LYS A 195 31.59 -36.51 56.14
CA LYS A 195 31.87 -36.78 57.57
C LYS A 195 32.92 -35.84 58.18
N LYS A 196 34.01 -35.51 57.47
CA LYS A 196 35.09 -34.57 57.90
C LYS A 196 35.77 -33.92 56.69
N ILE A 197 36.40 -32.75 56.85
CA ILE A 197 37.22 -32.06 55.82
C ILE A 197 38.43 -31.31 56.41
N SER A 198 39.58 -31.28 55.72
CA SER A 198 40.79 -30.51 56.07
C SER A 198 41.41 -29.83 54.84
N VAL A 199 42.00 -28.65 54.98
CA VAL A 199 42.75 -27.96 53.91
C VAL A 199 44.24 -27.87 54.29
N ASN A 200 45.13 -28.29 53.38
CA ASN A 200 46.59 -28.34 53.57
C ASN A 200 47.12 -29.17 54.78
N GLY A 201 46.38 -30.20 55.20
CA GLY A 201 46.82 -31.13 56.25
C GLY A 201 46.56 -30.66 57.69
N ASP A 202 45.89 -29.52 57.86
CA ASP A 202 45.41 -29.06 59.15
C ASP A 202 44.33 -30.01 59.73
N THR A 203 44.02 -29.88 61.02
CA THR A 203 43.12 -30.81 61.72
C THR A 203 41.75 -30.90 61.03
N PRO A 204 41.26 -32.11 60.68
CA PRO A 204 39.98 -32.27 60.00
C PRO A 204 38.82 -31.71 60.83
N VAL A 205 38.08 -30.78 60.25
CA VAL A 205 36.92 -30.14 60.84
C VAL A 205 35.68 -30.96 60.44
N GLU A 206 34.88 -31.35 61.43
CA GLU A 206 33.55 -31.90 61.17
C GLU A 206 32.63 -30.77 60.72
N PRO A 207 31.79 -30.98 59.70
CA PRO A 207 30.75 -30.02 59.36
C PRO A 207 29.79 -29.87 60.54
N ASP A 208 29.29 -28.67 60.79
CA ASP A 208 28.26 -28.47 61.81
C ASP A 208 26.92 -29.14 61.44
N ASP A 209 25.92 -29.08 62.31
CA ASP A 209 24.58 -29.68 62.10
C ASP A 209 23.84 -29.13 60.87
N LYS A 210 24.39 -28.08 60.22
CA LYS A 210 23.91 -27.50 58.96
C LYS A 210 24.76 -27.92 57.76
N GLY A 211 25.81 -28.71 57.97
CA GLY A 211 26.68 -29.26 56.93
C GLY A 211 27.80 -28.34 56.48
N VAL A 212 28.16 -27.30 57.25
CA VAL A 212 29.16 -26.29 56.86
C VAL A 212 30.47 -26.48 57.62
N ALA A 213 31.61 -26.41 56.91
CA ALA A 213 32.96 -26.37 57.48
C ALA A 213 33.64 -25.03 57.10
N ASN A 214 33.97 -24.19 58.08
CA ASN A 214 34.40 -22.80 57.86
C ASN A 214 35.92 -22.66 57.66
N ILE A 215 36.36 -22.09 56.53
CA ILE A 215 37.77 -21.89 56.14
C ILE A 215 37.93 -20.50 55.46
N LEU A 216 39.04 -19.74 55.66
CA LEU A 216 39.14 -18.27 55.39
C LEU A 216 40.31 -17.83 54.44
N VAL A 217 40.10 -16.92 53.45
CA VAL A 217 41.15 -16.39 52.49
C VAL A 217 40.82 -14.95 51.89
N PRO A 218 41.77 -13.98 51.58
CA PRO A 218 41.48 -12.56 51.18
C PRO A 218 41.84 -12.05 49.71
N GLN A 219 41.44 -10.81 49.26
CA GLN A 219 41.44 -10.27 47.83
C GLN A 219 41.94 -8.78 47.52
N PRO A 220 42.19 -8.34 46.23
CA PRO A 220 42.63 -6.96 45.79
C PRO A 220 41.86 -6.18 44.61
N ASP A 221 42.30 -4.94 44.21
CA ASP A 221 41.58 -3.77 43.53
C ASP A 221 42.11 -3.27 42.11
N LEU A 222 41.32 -2.46 41.32
CA LEU A 222 41.53 -2.02 39.90
C LEU A 222 40.87 -0.67 39.42
N SER A 223 41.61 0.45 39.26
CA SER A 223 41.04 1.79 38.93
C SER A 223 41.64 2.59 37.73
N GLY A 224 41.34 2.32 36.44
CA GLY A 224 41.77 3.30 35.40
C GLY A 224 41.50 3.10 33.91
N LEU A 225 40.26 3.29 33.41
CA LEU A 225 39.99 3.26 31.95
C LEU A 225 38.83 4.21 31.48
N VAL A 226 39.10 5.40 30.88
CA VAL A 226 38.21 6.14 29.91
C VAL A 226 38.94 7.21 29.02
N LYS A 227 38.74 7.25 27.67
CA LYS A 227 38.58 8.48 26.78
C LYS A 227 38.23 8.22 25.27
N LYS A 228 37.76 9.29 24.55
CA LYS A 228 36.95 9.45 23.29
C LYS A 228 37.62 10.34 22.17
N ILE A 229 37.03 10.50 20.93
CA ILE A 229 37.49 11.39 19.79
C ILE A 229 36.36 12.07 18.88
N ASN A 230 36.66 13.30 18.33
CA ASN A 230 36.23 14.15 17.14
C ASN A 230 34.85 14.89 16.99
N SER A 231 34.66 16.11 16.40
CA SER A 231 35.39 17.40 16.23
C SER A 231 34.61 18.37 15.26
N HIS A 232 33.69 19.21 15.76
CA HIS A 232 33.39 20.59 15.33
C HIS A 232 32.85 21.27 16.59
N LEU A 233 33.48 22.37 17.01
CA LEU A 233 33.09 23.05 18.24
C LEU A 233 32.08 24.16 17.90
N PRO A 234 30.87 24.14 18.47
CA PRO A 234 30.08 25.36 18.53
C PRO A 234 30.85 26.42 19.33
N ASP A 235 30.49 27.69 19.15
CA ASP A 235 30.93 28.68 20.13
C ASP A 235 30.39 28.31 21.54
N GLN A 236 30.84 28.99 22.59
CA GLN A 236 30.55 28.61 23.99
C GLN A 236 29.05 28.67 24.38
N SER A 237 28.16 28.94 23.42
CA SER A 237 26.70 28.88 23.56
C SER A 237 25.99 27.91 22.60
N GLY A 238 26.60 27.46 21.50
CA GLY A 238 25.99 26.41 20.66
C GLY A 238 25.62 26.72 19.19
N GLU A 239 25.86 27.92 18.59
CA GLU A 239 25.35 28.27 17.24
C GLU A 239 26.40 28.86 16.23
N VAL A 240 26.01 29.00 14.93
CA VAL A 240 26.87 29.40 13.77
C VAL A 240 26.09 30.31 12.77
N ASP A 241 26.67 31.47 12.35
CA ASP A 241 26.03 32.56 11.54
C ASP A 241 26.69 32.85 10.16
N LEU A 242 25.93 33.35 9.17
CA LEU A 242 26.31 33.62 7.76
C LEU A 242 25.54 34.79 7.07
N THR A 243 25.92 36.06 7.26
CA THR A 243 25.34 37.20 6.49
C THR A 243 26.31 38.36 6.19
N ASP A 244 26.40 38.79 4.90
CA ASP A 244 26.56 40.20 4.44
C ASP A 244 26.85 40.31 2.93
N GLN A 245 26.03 41.02 2.13
CA GLN A 245 26.38 41.86 0.94
C GLN A 245 25.13 42.68 0.49
N PHE A 246 25.31 43.97 0.14
CA PHE A 246 24.46 44.89 -0.67
C PHE A 246 24.13 46.25 -0.02
N ALA A 247 24.95 47.27 -0.30
CA ALA A 247 24.55 48.69 -0.19
C ALA A 247 25.39 49.57 -1.15
N GLN A 248 24.73 50.36 -2.03
CA GLN A 248 25.08 51.73 -2.52
C GLN A 248 24.40 52.11 -3.86
N LYS A 249 23.73 53.28 -3.94
CA LYS A 249 23.89 54.37 -4.96
C LYS A 249 22.88 55.52 -4.78
N LYS A 250 23.32 56.75 -5.12
CA LYS A 250 22.75 58.07 -4.81
C LYS A 250 22.83 58.97 -6.07
N ASP A 251 21.97 59.99 -6.14
CA ASP A 251 22.00 61.22 -6.98
C ASP A 251 21.14 61.25 -8.28
N LEU A 252 20.13 62.13 -8.33
CA LEU A 252 19.48 62.69 -9.56
C LEU A 252 18.47 63.83 -9.20
N GLY A 253 18.92 65.05 -8.88
CA GLY A 253 17.98 66.17 -8.71
C GLY A 253 18.64 67.53 -8.79
N ASN A 254 18.27 68.34 -9.79
CA ASN A 254 18.25 69.82 -9.81
C ASN A 254 18.19 70.39 -11.26
N LEU A 255 17.06 70.99 -11.70
CA LEU A 255 17.02 72.02 -12.78
C LEU A 255 15.61 72.65 -12.95
N TYR A 256 15.30 73.86 -12.46
CA TYR A 256 14.12 74.65 -12.92
C TYR A 256 14.21 76.15 -12.55
N GLY A 257 14.08 77.04 -13.54
CA GLY A 257 13.52 78.40 -13.38
C GLY A 257 14.27 79.56 -14.09
N MET A 258 13.59 80.35 -14.95
CA MET A 258 13.61 81.85 -15.01
C MET A 258 12.81 82.49 -16.20
N THR A 259 12.29 83.72 -15.99
CA THR A 259 11.30 84.53 -16.79
C THR A 259 11.85 85.88 -17.32
N THR A 260 10.95 86.75 -17.84
CA THR A 260 11.03 87.95 -18.74
C THR A 260 12.12 89.03 -18.58
N SER A 261 13.08 88.89 -17.67
CA SER A 261 14.36 89.62 -17.75
C SER A 261 15.35 88.97 -18.74
N GLY A 262 15.03 87.77 -19.26
CA GLY A 262 15.89 86.96 -20.12
C GLY A 262 15.74 87.13 -21.63
N VAL A 263 15.14 88.23 -22.13
CA VAL A 263 15.06 88.49 -23.57
C VAL A 263 16.42 88.97 -24.07
N LYS A 264 17.08 88.13 -24.87
CA LYS A 264 18.44 88.31 -25.36
C LYS A 264 18.57 89.37 -26.46
N GLN A 265 17.64 89.43 -27.42
CA GLN A 265 17.66 90.42 -28.50
C GLN A 265 16.25 90.63 -29.10
N SER A 266 16.01 91.83 -29.66
CA SER A 266 14.77 92.17 -30.38
C SER A 266 15.06 92.51 -31.84
N PHE A 267 14.33 91.87 -32.76
CA PHE A 267 14.35 92.14 -34.20
C PHE A 267 13.11 92.95 -34.61
N SER A 268 13.29 93.97 -35.45
CA SER A 268 12.18 94.82 -35.92
C SER A 268 12.30 95.15 -37.41
N LYS A 269 11.24 94.85 -38.19
CA LYS A 269 11.13 95.16 -39.63
C LYS A 269 12.31 94.68 -40.49
N VAL A 270 12.93 93.58 -40.07
CA VAL A 270 14.06 92.93 -40.76
C VAL A 270 13.69 91.53 -41.20
N THR A 271 14.48 90.96 -42.10
CA THR A 271 14.46 89.52 -42.35
C THR A 271 15.26 88.82 -41.25
N VAL A 272 14.63 87.88 -40.55
CA VAL A 272 15.24 87.05 -39.51
C VAL A 272 15.42 85.66 -40.08
N THR A 273 16.64 85.14 -39.97
CA THR A 273 16.97 83.75 -40.32
C THR A 273 17.21 82.98 -39.03
N PRO A 274 16.20 82.25 -38.50
CA PRO A 274 16.33 81.56 -37.22
C PRO A 274 17.49 80.57 -37.19
N ASP A 275 17.87 80.01 -38.35
CA ASP A 275 19.03 79.12 -38.49
C ASP A 275 20.34 79.76 -38.00
N THR A 276 20.47 81.08 -38.15
CA THR A 276 21.66 81.85 -37.74
C THR A 276 21.63 82.29 -36.28
N ILE A 277 20.52 82.09 -35.57
CA ILE A 277 20.35 82.47 -34.17
C ILE A 277 20.66 81.26 -33.30
N THR A 278 21.94 81.10 -32.99
CA THR A 278 22.49 79.92 -32.29
C THR A 278 22.64 80.12 -30.79
N ASP A 279 22.58 81.38 -30.37
CA ASP A 279 22.79 81.78 -29.00
C ASP A 279 21.57 81.46 -28.13
N THR A 280 21.76 80.75 -27.01
CA THR A 280 20.67 80.50 -26.05
C THR A 280 20.09 81.80 -25.54
N GLY A 281 18.77 81.92 -25.58
CA GLY A 281 18.05 83.11 -25.13
C GLY A 281 16.68 83.23 -25.77
N VAL A 282 15.90 84.18 -25.27
CA VAL A 282 14.60 84.54 -25.83
C VAL A 282 14.76 85.74 -26.74
N TYR A 283 14.25 85.66 -27.97
CA TYR A 283 14.37 86.68 -29.00
C TYR A 283 12.97 87.21 -29.34
N ARG A 284 12.82 88.52 -29.41
CA ARG A 284 11.56 89.16 -29.79
C ARG A 284 11.52 89.45 -31.29
N LEU A 285 10.41 89.13 -31.95
CA LEU A 285 10.19 89.36 -33.38
C LEU A 285 9.07 90.39 -33.58
N SER A 286 9.37 91.51 -34.22
CA SER A 286 8.41 92.60 -34.46
C SER A 286 8.33 92.94 -35.95
N ALA A 287 7.24 92.55 -36.61
CA ALA A 287 7.03 92.78 -38.05
C ALA A 287 8.19 92.24 -38.93
N CYS A 288 8.75 91.08 -38.58
CA CYS A 288 9.92 90.49 -39.26
C CYS A 288 9.51 89.53 -40.38
N ASN A 289 10.30 89.44 -41.45
CA ASN A 289 10.16 88.35 -42.42
C ASN A 289 11.00 87.17 -41.93
N ILE A 290 10.43 85.97 -41.80
CA ILE A 290 11.15 84.82 -41.23
C ILE A 290 11.45 83.83 -42.34
N THR A 291 12.71 83.43 -42.50
CA THR A 291 13.12 82.58 -43.61
C THR A 291 12.81 81.10 -43.41
N ALA A 292 12.61 80.66 -42.17
CA ALA A 292 12.27 79.27 -41.84
C ALA A 292 10.79 78.99 -42.10
N GLN A 293 10.47 77.72 -42.39
CA GLN A 293 9.11 77.25 -42.63
C GLN A 293 8.49 76.67 -41.36
N VAL A 294 7.16 76.68 -41.31
CA VAL A 294 6.35 75.99 -40.29
C VAL A 294 5.49 74.94 -41.01
N ASP A 295 5.59 73.68 -40.59
CA ASP A 295 4.91 72.51 -41.18
C ASP A 295 5.11 72.36 -42.69
N GLY A 296 6.31 72.67 -43.18
CA GLY A 296 6.65 72.61 -44.61
C GLY A 296 6.03 73.75 -45.44
N LYS A 297 5.57 74.82 -44.80
CA LYS A 297 5.01 76.01 -45.45
C LYS A 297 5.78 77.27 -45.06
N PRO A 298 6.07 78.18 -46.01
CA PRO A 298 6.66 79.47 -45.68
C PRO A 298 5.67 80.32 -44.87
N LEU A 299 6.20 81.09 -43.91
CA LEU A 299 5.43 82.07 -43.17
C LEU A 299 5.12 83.29 -44.05
N THR A 300 3.96 83.91 -43.84
CA THR A 300 3.61 85.14 -44.55
C THR A 300 4.58 86.28 -44.18
N PRO A 301 4.77 87.31 -45.01
CA PRO A 301 5.63 88.45 -44.66
C PRO A 301 5.13 89.21 -43.42
N ARG A 302 6.05 89.82 -42.65
CA ARG A 302 5.80 90.62 -41.43
C ARG A 302 5.12 89.87 -40.27
N GLN A 303 5.82 88.92 -39.66
CA GLN A 303 5.38 88.22 -38.46
C GLN A 303 5.71 88.97 -37.15
N TRP A 304 4.84 88.83 -36.15
CA TRP A 304 5.08 89.24 -34.77
C TRP A 304 5.10 88.00 -33.87
N GLY A 305 6.03 87.97 -32.93
CA GLY A 305 6.22 86.78 -32.12
C GLY A 305 7.48 86.75 -31.29
N TRP A 306 7.85 85.54 -30.89
CA TRP A 306 9.06 85.24 -30.13
C TRP A 306 9.77 84.04 -30.74
N LEU A 307 11.09 84.06 -30.75
CA LEU A 307 11.93 82.90 -31.00
C LEU A 307 12.66 82.58 -29.70
N ILE A 308 12.53 81.37 -29.17
CA ILE A 308 13.22 80.93 -27.96
C ILE A 308 14.23 79.89 -28.38
N VAL A 309 15.51 80.13 -28.09
CA VAL A 309 16.61 79.21 -28.40
C VAL A 309 17.16 78.67 -27.09
N LEU A 310 17.23 77.34 -26.97
CA LEU A 310 17.74 76.64 -25.79
C LEU A 310 18.85 75.68 -26.23
N ASN A 311 20.07 75.90 -25.72
CA ASN A 311 21.17 74.94 -25.84
C ASN A 311 21.09 73.92 -24.70
N TYR A 312 21.13 72.64 -25.07
CA TYR A 312 20.98 71.53 -24.13
C TYR A 312 22.33 70.94 -23.66
N ASN A 313 23.48 71.32 -24.26
CA ASN A 313 24.80 70.75 -23.91
C ASN A 313 25.89 71.81 -23.67
N ASP A 314 26.52 71.77 -22.49
CA ASP A 314 27.76 72.51 -22.12
C ASP A 314 29.05 71.68 -22.39
N ALA A 315 28.94 70.51 -23.02
CA ALA A 315 30.07 69.68 -23.47
C ALA A 315 30.24 69.79 -25.00
N ALA A 316 31.48 69.97 -25.45
CA ALA A 316 31.88 70.52 -26.75
C ALA A 316 31.58 69.65 -28.01
N ASP A 317 30.74 68.62 -27.91
CA ASP A 317 30.81 67.49 -28.84
C ASP A 317 29.45 67.11 -29.50
N THR A 318 28.33 67.77 -29.17
CA THR A 318 27.02 67.59 -29.86
C THR A 318 26.13 68.86 -29.81
N ASN A 319 26.35 69.81 -30.73
CA ASN A 319 25.68 71.13 -30.77
C ASN A 319 24.22 71.09 -31.29
N GLY A 320 23.32 70.39 -30.59
CA GLY A 320 21.87 70.41 -30.85
C GLY A 320 21.16 71.56 -30.12
N LEU A 321 20.56 72.50 -30.84
CA LEU A 321 19.80 73.62 -30.27
C LEU A 321 18.30 73.45 -30.50
N TYR A 322 17.51 73.58 -29.43
CA TYR A 322 16.07 73.65 -29.53
C TYR A 322 15.64 75.08 -29.87
N GLN A 323 14.77 75.22 -30.86
CA GLN A 323 14.16 76.49 -31.19
C GLN A 323 12.64 76.38 -31.12
N PHE A 324 12.01 77.33 -30.43
CA PHE A 324 10.56 77.49 -30.37
C PHE A 324 10.18 78.83 -30.98
N LEU A 325 9.29 78.80 -31.97
CA LEU A 325 8.78 79.97 -32.65
C LEU A 325 7.33 80.17 -32.24
N VAL A 326 7.01 81.33 -31.67
CA VAL A 326 5.67 81.67 -31.19
C VAL A 326 5.15 82.82 -32.04
N ILE A 327 4.20 82.57 -32.92
CA ILE A 327 3.66 83.54 -33.89
C ILE A 327 2.16 83.30 -34.05
N ASN A 328 1.37 84.37 -34.14
CA ASN A 328 -0.09 84.31 -34.31
C ASN A 328 -0.77 83.36 -33.31
N GLU A 329 -0.36 83.45 -32.03
CA GLU A 329 -0.85 82.63 -30.91
C GLU A 329 -0.58 81.12 -31.02
N LYS A 330 0.14 80.68 -32.06
CA LYS A 330 0.58 79.30 -32.24
C LYS A 330 2.05 79.14 -31.87
N ILE A 331 2.36 78.02 -31.23
CA ILE A 331 3.72 77.63 -30.87
C ILE A 331 4.16 76.53 -31.82
N SER A 332 5.31 76.74 -32.46
CA SER A 332 5.96 75.76 -33.31
C SER A 332 7.37 75.50 -32.80
N LYS A 333 7.89 74.27 -32.95
CA LYS A 333 9.20 73.88 -32.43
C LYS A 333 10.06 73.15 -33.46
N ARG A 334 11.37 73.17 -33.28
CA ARG A 334 12.34 72.32 -33.99
C ARG A 334 13.62 72.13 -33.18
N VAL A 335 14.49 71.24 -33.67
CA VAL A 335 15.86 71.03 -33.17
C VAL A 335 16.82 71.22 -34.34
N ILE A 336 17.84 72.05 -34.18
CA ILE A 336 18.87 72.32 -35.20
C ILE A 336 20.21 71.75 -34.74
N SER A 337 21.09 71.37 -35.67
CA SER A 337 22.44 70.88 -35.38
C SER A 337 23.47 71.79 -36.03
N LEU A 338 24.32 72.44 -35.22
CA LEU A 338 25.36 73.34 -35.76
C LEU A 338 26.55 72.57 -36.34
N GLN A 339 26.88 71.42 -35.76
CA GLN A 339 27.97 70.56 -36.22
C GLN A 339 27.65 69.92 -37.57
N GLN A 340 26.40 69.46 -37.73
CA GLN A 340 25.93 68.83 -38.97
C GLN A 340 25.29 69.83 -39.94
N GLN A 341 25.24 71.12 -39.58
CA GLN A 341 24.56 72.19 -40.33
C GLN A 341 23.14 71.82 -40.78
N THR A 342 22.36 71.20 -39.89
CA THR A 342 21.01 70.70 -40.19
C THR A 342 19.94 71.56 -39.54
N TYR A 343 19.02 72.10 -40.34
CA TYR A 343 18.00 73.08 -39.91
C TYR A 343 16.60 72.69 -40.42
N PRO A 344 15.92 71.73 -39.76
CA PRO A 344 14.59 71.29 -40.18
C PRO A 344 13.54 72.39 -40.03
N ASP A 345 12.37 72.20 -40.64
CA ASP A 345 11.22 73.10 -40.48
C ASP A 345 10.69 73.08 -39.04
N PHE A 346 10.09 74.18 -38.61
CA PHE A 346 9.30 74.22 -37.38
C PHE A 346 8.05 73.37 -37.54
N LYS A 347 7.62 72.67 -36.48
CA LYS A 347 6.36 71.92 -36.43
C LYS A 347 5.41 72.51 -35.41
N THR A 348 4.16 72.76 -35.78
CA THR A 348 3.14 73.37 -34.90
C THR A 348 2.65 72.38 -33.85
N ILE A 349 2.31 72.87 -32.66
CA ILE A 349 1.68 72.11 -31.59
C ILE A 349 0.15 72.29 -31.71
N ALA A 350 -0.62 71.20 -31.74
CA ALA A 350 -2.08 71.19 -31.97
C ALA A 350 -2.90 71.95 -30.91
N ASP A 351 -4.04 72.54 -31.30
CA ASP A 351 -4.91 73.39 -30.47
C ASP A 351 -6.36 72.85 -30.32
N SER A 352 -7.24 73.61 -29.65
CA SER A 352 -8.62 73.19 -29.35
C SER A 352 -9.52 73.06 -30.59
N ASP A 353 -9.23 73.76 -31.67
CA ASP A 353 -10.03 73.69 -32.90
C ASP A 353 -9.76 72.38 -33.66
N ASP A 354 -8.55 71.84 -33.55
CA ASP A 354 -8.16 70.54 -34.09
C ASP A 354 -8.90 69.37 -33.38
N LEU A 355 -9.21 69.53 -32.08
CA LEU A 355 -9.99 68.55 -31.29
C LEU A 355 -11.47 68.47 -31.71
N LYS A 356 -12.05 69.58 -32.18
CA LYS A 356 -13.45 69.61 -32.65
C LYS A 356 -13.63 68.84 -33.96
N LEU A 357 -12.70 69.03 -34.90
CA LEU A 357 -12.69 68.30 -36.18
C LEU A 357 -12.49 66.78 -36.00
N LEU A 358 -11.73 66.38 -34.98
CA LEU A 358 -11.57 64.97 -34.61
C LEU A 358 -12.90 64.35 -34.13
N THR A 359 -13.69 65.10 -33.35
CA THR A 359 -14.98 64.64 -32.82
C THR A 359 -16.00 64.40 -33.93
N GLU A 360 -16.08 65.31 -34.91
CA GLU A 360 -16.97 65.18 -36.08
C GLU A 360 -16.56 64.02 -37.01
N SER A 361 -15.26 63.76 -37.15
CA SER A 361 -14.76 62.59 -37.91
C SER A 361 -15.05 61.25 -37.22
N ILE A 362 -15.22 61.21 -35.89
CA ILE A 362 -15.52 59.97 -35.15
C ILE A 362 -16.99 59.58 -35.33
N ALA A 363 -17.91 60.53 -35.28
CA ALA A 363 -19.36 60.27 -35.40
C ALA A 363 -19.76 59.66 -36.76
N SER A 364 -19.15 60.10 -37.86
CA SER A 364 -19.41 59.57 -39.21
C SER A 364 -18.83 58.17 -39.47
N LYS A 365 -17.95 57.68 -38.58
CA LYS A 365 -17.31 56.36 -38.67
C LYS A 365 -17.98 55.31 -37.77
N ALA A 366 -19.00 55.65 -37.00
CA ALA A 366 -19.75 54.69 -36.19
C ALA A 366 -20.59 53.76 -37.09
N GLY A 367 -20.31 52.45 -37.05
CA GLY A 367 -21.02 51.43 -37.85
C GLY A 367 -22.48 51.23 -37.44
N ALA A 368 -23.29 50.65 -38.33
CA ALA A 368 -24.68 50.29 -38.03
C ALA A 368 -24.74 49.22 -36.92
N VAL A 369 -25.69 49.34 -35.99
CA VAL A 369 -25.97 48.30 -34.98
C VAL A 369 -27.15 47.47 -35.49
N ASN A 370 -26.96 46.16 -35.68
CA ASN A 370 -27.95 45.24 -36.26
C ASN A 370 -28.56 45.71 -37.59
N GLY A 371 -27.76 46.36 -38.44
CA GLY A 371 -28.19 46.85 -39.76
C GLY A 371 -28.95 48.19 -39.72
N VAL A 372 -29.22 48.76 -38.54
CA VAL A 372 -29.82 50.09 -38.39
C VAL A 372 -28.73 51.13 -38.20
N LYS A 373 -28.71 52.15 -39.06
CA LYS A 373 -27.77 53.27 -38.98
C LYS A 373 -28.25 54.30 -37.94
N PRO A 374 -27.32 55.03 -37.29
CA PRO A 374 -27.70 56.18 -36.47
C PRO A 374 -28.50 57.20 -37.27
N ASP A 375 -29.52 57.80 -36.64
CA ASP A 375 -30.23 58.95 -37.18
C ASP A 375 -29.35 60.21 -37.21
N SER A 376 -29.89 61.32 -37.69
CA SER A 376 -29.17 62.60 -37.82
C SER A 376 -28.71 63.20 -36.49
N THR A 377 -29.16 62.66 -35.35
CA THR A 377 -28.72 63.04 -34.00
C THR A 377 -27.79 62.00 -33.37
N GLY A 378 -27.45 60.93 -34.10
CA GLY A 378 -26.60 59.85 -33.62
C GLY A 378 -27.33 58.74 -32.87
N ASN A 379 -28.67 58.76 -32.80
CA ASN A 379 -29.46 57.75 -32.09
C ASN A 379 -29.81 56.56 -32.97
N ILE A 380 -29.83 55.35 -32.42
CA ILE A 380 -30.26 54.12 -33.12
C ILE A 380 -31.54 53.60 -32.45
N SER A 381 -32.66 53.56 -33.19
CA SER A 381 -33.89 52.93 -32.72
C SER A 381 -33.95 51.47 -33.17
N LEU A 382 -33.76 50.55 -32.23
CA LEU A 382 -33.85 49.12 -32.49
C LEU A 382 -35.30 48.63 -32.36
N PRO A 383 -35.73 47.63 -33.17
CA PRO A 383 -37.04 46.99 -32.99
C PRO A 383 -37.19 46.39 -31.59
N SER A 384 -38.39 46.48 -31.03
CA SER A 384 -38.73 45.92 -29.72
C SER A 384 -40.06 45.16 -29.80
N LEU A 385 -40.45 44.48 -28.71
CA LEU A 385 -41.76 43.82 -28.65
C LEU A 385 -42.92 44.83 -28.72
N ASP A 386 -42.73 46.04 -28.18
CA ASP A 386 -43.71 47.13 -28.24
C ASP A 386 -43.76 47.81 -29.61
N ASN A 387 -42.63 47.80 -30.35
CA ASN A 387 -42.51 48.35 -31.69
C ASN A 387 -41.89 47.32 -32.67
N PRO A 388 -42.69 46.33 -33.12
CA PRO A 388 -42.21 45.23 -33.96
C PRO A 388 -41.94 45.68 -35.40
N ASN A 389 -41.09 44.95 -36.12
CA ASN A 389 -40.82 45.19 -37.53
C ASN A 389 -42.03 44.91 -38.43
N TYR A 390 -42.80 43.89 -38.07
CA TYR A 390 -43.93 43.41 -38.86
C TYR A 390 -45.13 43.17 -37.94
N THR A 391 -46.32 43.56 -38.37
CA THR A 391 -47.58 43.23 -37.68
C THR A 391 -48.42 42.38 -38.61
N ILE A 392 -48.76 41.17 -38.17
CA ILE A 392 -49.42 40.14 -38.95
C ILE A 392 -50.86 39.97 -38.47
N THR A 393 -51.81 40.27 -39.35
CA THR A 393 -53.25 40.20 -39.09
C THR A 393 -53.99 39.27 -40.06
N THR A 394 -53.32 38.80 -41.12
CA THR A 394 -53.93 37.92 -42.14
C THR A 394 -53.71 36.45 -41.76
N SER A 395 -54.78 35.66 -41.83
CA SER A 395 -54.77 34.21 -41.53
C SER A 395 -55.05 33.38 -42.79
N PRO A 396 -54.37 32.25 -43.01
CA PRO A 396 -53.27 31.69 -42.20
C PRO A 396 -51.94 32.40 -42.45
N PHE A 397 -51.06 32.39 -41.46
CA PHE A 397 -49.69 32.88 -41.56
C PHE A 397 -48.69 31.71 -41.62
N ASP A 398 -48.00 31.61 -42.74
CA ASP A 398 -47.02 30.55 -42.99
C ASP A 398 -45.65 30.92 -42.42
N LEU A 399 -45.25 30.21 -41.36
CA LEU A 399 -44.00 30.42 -40.66
C LEU A 399 -42.77 30.02 -41.49
N ASP A 400 -42.92 29.19 -42.54
CA ASP A 400 -41.80 28.81 -43.41
C ASP A 400 -41.43 29.89 -44.43
N LEU A 401 -42.34 30.83 -44.69
CA LEU A 401 -42.16 31.94 -45.62
C LEU A 401 -41.71 33.22 -44.92
N ALA A 402 -41.88 33.31 -43.60
CA ALA A 402 -41.30 34.37 -42.79
C ALA A 402 -39.77 34.19 -42.72
N ILE A 403 -39.05 34.80 -43.68
CA ILE A 403 -37.58 34.68 -43.78
C ILE A 403 -36.83 35.95 -43.39
N ASN A 404 -37.48 37.12 -43.38
CA ASN A 404 -36.83 38.40 -43.09
C ASN A 404 -36.51 38.55 -41.60
N LEU A 405 -35.37 39.15 -41.29
CA LEU A 405 -34.94 39.38 -39.91
C LEU A 405 -35.86 40.40 -39.22
N GLY A 406 -36.09 40.19 -37.92
CA GLY A 406 -36.86 41.12 -37.10
C GLY A 406 -37.95 40.47 -36.27
N ILE A 407 -38.76 41.31 -35.62
CA ILE A 407 -39.84 40.90 -34.73
C ILE A 407 -41.17 41.03 -35.50
N TYR A 408 -41.90 39.93 -35.58
CA TYR A 408 -43.24 39.83 -36.14
C TYR A 408 -44.25 39.71 -35.00
N ARG A 409 -45.18 40.64 -34.91
CA ARG A 409 -46.33 40.55 -33.99
C ARG A 409 -47.46 39.78 -34.66
N LEU A 410 -47.92 38.72 -34.01
CA LEU A 410 -49.03 37.89 -34.44
C LEU A 410 -50.30 38.38 -33.73
N ASN A 411 -51.31 38.79 -34.49
CA ASN A 411 -52.56 39.34 -33.95
C ASN A 411 -53.75 38.45 -34.36
N GLY A 412 -53.82 37.25 -33.80
CA GLY A 412 -54.98 36.36 -33.94
C GLY A 412 -55.01 35.63 -35.28
N VAL A 413 -53.90 35.01 -35.65
CA VAL A 413 -53.73 34.34 -36.96
C VAL A 413 -53.51 32.84 -36.80
N ASP A 414 -54.03 32.04 -37.72
CA ASP A 414 -53.75 30.60 -37.74
C ASP A 414 -52.34 30.38 -38.26
N LEU A 415 -51.56 29.51 -37.61
CA LEU A 415 -50.17 29.23 -37.97
C LEU A 415 -50.09 28.01 -38.89
N THR A 416 -49.32 28.11 -39.97
CA THR A 416 -49.07 27.00 -40.89
C THR A 416 -47.57 26.90 -41.23
N THR A 417 -47.19 25.75 -41.80
CA THR A 417 -45.84 25.49 -42.32
C THR A 417 -45.96 24.74 -43.65
N SER A 418 -45.71 25.43 -44.77
CA SER A 418 -45.88 24.82 -46.11
C SER A 418 -44.74 23.90 -46.54
N LYS A 419 -43.54 24.07 -45.97
CA LYS A 419 -42.33 23.34 -46.37
C LYS A 419 -42.00 22.18 -45.44
N ARG A 420 -42.54 22.18 -44.20
CA ARG A 420 -42.42 21.04 -43.28
C ARG A 420 -43.68 20.80 -42.48
N VAL A 421 -44.35 19.68 -42.76
CA VAL A 421 -45.68 19.33 -42.24
C VAL A 421 -45.71 18.99 -40.74
N ASP A 422 -44.62 18.45 -40.18
CA ASP A 422 -44.49 18.08 -38.76
C ASP A 422 -43.92 19.22 -37.91
N ALA A 423 -43.66 20.40 -38.49
CA ALA A 423 -42.94 21.46 -37.81
C ALA A 423 -43.62 21.99 -36.54
N LEU A 424 -44.94 21.92 -36.48
CA LEU A 424 -45.74 22.43 -35.36
C LEU A 424 -46.10 21.35 -34.32
N THR A 425 -45.67 20.10 -34.50
CA THR A 425 -46.07 18.96 -33.66
C THR A 425 -45.71 19.07 -32.19
N ALA A 426 -44.66 19.84 -31.85
CA ALA A 426 -44.25 20.10 -30.47
C ALA A 426 -45.08 21.20 -29.78
N LEU A 427 -45.84 21.99 -30.54
CA LEU A 427 -46.71 23.03 -30.00
C LEU A 427 -48.04 22.42 -29.52
N PRO A 428 -48.70 22.99 -28.50
CA PRO A 428 -50.07 22.59 -28.15
C PRO A 428 -50.99 22.70 -29.38
N SER A 429 -51.90 21.76 -29.58
CA SER A 429 -52.83 21.80 -30.72
C SER A 429 -53.77 23.02 -30.68
N THR A 430 -54.01 23.55 -29.48
CA THR A 430 -54.71 24.82 -29.18
C THR A 430 -53.92 26.05 -29.63
N ALA A 431 -52.60 25.95 -29.78
CA ALA A 431 -51.71 27.07 -30.10
C ALA A 431 -51.65 27.45 -31.58
N ILE A 432 -52.24 26.61 -32.44
CA ILE A 432 -52.10 26.73 -33.89
C ILE A 432 -53.19 27.61 -34.50
N LYS A 433 -54.39 27.68 -33.90
CA LYS A 433 -55.51 28.49 -34.39
C LYS A 433 -55.66 29.79 -33.61
N GLY A 434 -55.79 30.93 -34.31
CA GLY A 434 -56.01 32.25 -33.73
C GLY A 434 -54.85 32.72 -32.84
N ALA A 435 -53.61 32.35 -33.16
CA ALA A 435 -52.44 32.61 -32.34
C ALA A 435 -52.15 34.10 -32.21
N LYS A 436 -51.90 34.54 -30.97
CA LYS A 436 -51.38 35.87 -30.64
C LYS A 436 -50.04 35.74 -29.93
N GLY A 437 -49.10 36.58 -30.34
CA GLY A 437 -47.72 36.36 -29.94
C GLY A 437 -46.70 37.15 -30.75
N PHE A 438 -45.47 36.66 -30.68
CA PHE A 438 -44.36 37.17 -31.47
C PHE A 438 -43.63 36.01 -32.15
N LEU A 439 -43.31 36.19 -33.42
CA LEU A 439 -42.25 35.45 -34.09
C LEU A 439 -41.03 36.36 -34.18
N ILE A 440 -39.91 35.93 -33.62
CA ILE A 440 -38.64 36.63 -33.66
C ILE A 440 -37.73 35.88 -34.61
N GLN A 441 -37.35 36.55 -35.69
CA GLN A 441 -36.44 36.03 -36.70
C GLN A 441 -35.05 36.60 -36.49
N LYS A 442 -34.09 35.74 -36.16
CA LYS A 442 -32.70 36.14 -35.91
C LYS A 442 -31.74 35.42 -36.86
N HIS A 443 -30.76 36.15 -37.35
CA HIS A 443 -29.68 35.57 -38.14
C HIS A 443 -28.89 34.59 -37.28
N TYR A 444 -28.70 33.37 -37.78
CA TYR A 444 -27.84 32.39 -37.14
C TYR A 444 -26.50 32.31 -37.88
N ASN A 445 -26.53 32.07 -39.18
CA ASN A 445 -25.37 32.12 -40.07
C ASN A 445 -25.82 32.38 -41.53
N ASP A 446 -24.86 32.38 -42.44
CA ASP A 446 -25.06 32.70 -43.86
C ASP A 446 -26.12 31.83 -44.58
N TYR A 447 -26.50 30.68 -44.00
CA TYR A 447 -27.43 29.73 -44.58
C TYR A 447 -28.72 29.56 -43.78
N TYR A 448 -28.77 30.03 -42.52
CA TYR A 448 -29.89 29.76 -41.62
C TYR A 448 -30.30 30.96 -40.77
N ASN A 449 -31.61 31.08 -40.57
CA ASN A 449 -32.22 31.93 -39.56
C ASN A 449 -32.79 31.07 -38.42
N MET A 450 -32.65 31.55 -37.19
CA MET A 450 -33.41 31.05 -36.05
C MET A 450 -34.77 31.74 -35.99
N GLN A 451 -35.81 30.94 -35.77
CA GLN A 451 -37.15 31.40 -35.45
C GLN A 451 -37.44 31.09 -33.99
N ILE A 452 -37.77 32.12 -33.22
CA ILE A 452 -38.24 32.00 -31.84
C ILE A 452 -39.72 32.43 -31.84
N LEU A 453 -40.60 31.55 -31.40
CA LEU A 453 -42.03 31.75 -31.36
C LEU A 453 -42.47 31.86 -29.90
N VAL A 454 -43.14 32.95 -29.55
CA VAL A 454 -43.67 33.22 -28.21
C VAL A 454 -45.16 33.50 -28.34
N LEU A 455 -46.02 32.65 -27.81
CA LEU A 455 -47.48 32.78 -27.89
C LEU A 455 -48.05 32.95 -26.47
N TYR A 456 -48.92 33.94 -26.25
CA TYR A 456 -49.36 34.33 -24.90
C TYR A 456 -50.87 34.56 -24.73
N ASP A 457 -51.68 34.41 -25.79
CA ASP A 457 -53.15 34.55 -25.73
C ASP A 457 -53.79 33.70 -26.83
N MET A 458 -53.97 32.41 -26.55
CA MET A 458 -54.51 31.41 -27.49
C MET A 458 -55.93 31.04 -27.04
N PRO A 459 -56.91 30.83 -27.95
CA PRO A 459 -58.34 30.85 -27.63
C PRO A 459 -58.85 29.89 -26.54
N ASN A 460 -58.04 28.96 -26.03
CA ASN A 460 -58.40 28.00 -24.98
C ASN A 460 -57.21 27.59 -24.09
N ASP A 461 -56.13 28.38 -24.07
CA ASP A 461 -54.88 28.03 -23.37
C ASP A 461 -54.28 29.29 -22.73
N THR A 462 -54.19 29.30 -21.40
CA THR A 462 -53.60 30.41 -20.64
C THR A 462 -52.07 30.30 -20.54
N ASP A 463 -51.48 29.25 -21.12
CA ASP A 463 -50.05 29.00 -21.06
C ASP A 463 -49.27 29.80 -22.12
N ILE A 464 -48.10 30.30 -21.72
CA ILE A 464 -47.20 31.02 -22.63
C ILE A 464 -46.31 29.99 -23.31
N THR A 465 -46.57 29.73 -24.59
CA THR A 465 -45.76 28.80 -25.38
C THR A 465 -44.52 29.50 -25.90
N TRP A 466 -43.35 29.07 -25.43
CA TRP A 466 -42.05 29.42 -26.00
C TRP A 466 -41.50 28.26 -26.81
N ALA A 467 -41.20 28.50 -28.08
CA ALA A 467 -40.62 27.50 -28.96
C ALA A 467 -39.58 28.11 -29.89
N PHE A 468 -38.66 27.29 -30.39
CA PHE A 468 -37.64 27.73 -31.32
C PHE A 468 -37.31 26.66 -32.37
N ARG A 469 -36.84 27.10 -33.54
CA ARG A 469 -36.32 26.23 -34.60
C ARG A 469 -35.33 26.97 -35.48
N CYS A 470 -34.64 26.23 -36.36
CA CYS A 470 -33.84 26.80 -37.44
C CYS A 470 -34.51 26.60 -38.80
N ILE A 471 -34.42 27.59 -39.69
CA ILE A 471 -34.88 27.52 -41.08
C ILE A 471 -33.80 28.03 -42.04
N GLY A 472 -33.74 27.42 -43.23
CA GLY A 472 -32.84 27.82 -44.31
C GLY A 472 -33.27 29.10 -45.00
N ILE A 473 -32.29 29.94 -45.35
CA ILE A 473 -32.44 31.17 -46.14
C ILE A 473 -31.74 31.08 -47.50
N GLY A 474 -32.13 31.93 -48.44
CA GLY A 474 -31.55 31.95 -49.79
C GLY A 474 -31.85 30.66 -50.57
N SER A 475 -30.81 29.94 -50.99
CA SER A 475 -30.92 28.67 -51.74
C SER A 475 -31.17 27.44 -50.84
N SER A 476 -31.17 27.59 -49.51
CA SER A 476 -31.42 26.50 -48.57
C SER A 476 -32.91 26.30 -48.30
N GLU A 477 -33.44 25.13 -48.63
CA GLU A 477 -34.85 24.77 -48.34
C GLU A 477 -35.08 24.15 -46.96
N TYR A 478 -34.02 23.98 -46.16
CA TYR A 478 -34.09 23.30 -44.86
C TYR A 478 -35.12 23.93 -43.91
N ARG A 479 -35.88 23.10 -43.19
CA ARG A 479 -36.80 23.52 -42.12
C ARG A 479 -36.70 22.54 -40.96
N ASP A 480 -36.47 23.01 -39.74
CA ASP A 480 -36.53 22.16 -38.55
C ASP A 480 -37.94 22.13 -37.93
N THR A 481 -38.19 21.18 -37.03
CA THR A 481 -39.36 21.21 -36.14
C THR A 481 -39.15 22.20 -35.00
N PHE A 482 -40.23 22.84 -34.54
CA PHE A 482 -40.17 23.63 -33.31
C PHE A 482 -39.84 22.74 -32.11
N LYS A 483 -38.95 23.24 -31.26
CA LYS A 483 -38.68 22.71 -29.92
C LYS A 483 -39.34 23.64 -28.92
N ARG A 484 -40.30 23.10 -28.15
CA ARG A 484 -41.02 23.85 -27.11
C ARG A 484 -40.30 23.74 -25.77
N ILE A 485 -40.23 24.84 -25.03
CA ILE A 485 -39.78 24.85 -23.64
C ILE A 485 -40.93 24.33 -22.75
N THR A 486 -40.63 23.37 -21.88
CA THR A 486 -41.58 22.77 -20.93
C THR A 486 -42.00 23.78 -19.85
N THR A 487 -43.28 23.83 -19.50
CA THR A 487 -43.83 24.79 -18.52
C THR A 487 -44.10 24.13 -17.15
N ASP A 488 -44.40 24.93 -16.13
CA ASP A 488 -44.75 24.41 -14.79
C ASP A 488 -46.03 23.55 -14.81
N ILE A 489 -46.92 23.80 -15.78
CA ILE A 489 -48.13 23.01 -16.02
C ILE A 489 -47.77 21.62 -16.58
N ASP A 490 -46.84 21.57 -17.55
CA ASP A 490 -46.29 20.32 -18.07
C ASP A 490 -45.60 19.52 -16.94
N TYR A 491 -44.83 20.20 -16.08
CA TYR A 491 -44.19 19.59 -14.90
C TYR A 491 -45.23 19.01 -13.92
N THR A 492 -46.30 19.74 -13.64
CA THR A 492 -47.38 19.29 -12.76
C THR A 492 -48.08 18.06 -13.32
N THR A 493 -48.28 18.01 -14.64
CA THR A 493 -48.86 16.85 -15.33
C THR A 493 -47.95 15.63 -15.22
N LEU A 494 -46.64 15.83 -15.40
CA LEU A 494 -45.64 14.77 -15.26
C LEU A 494 -45.51 14.28 -13.81
N LEU A 495 -45.60 15.21 -12.84
CA LEU A 495 -45.66 14.91 -11.42
C LEU A 495 -46.89 14.07 -11.08
N ASN A 496 -48.06 14.39 -11.65
CA ASN A 496 -49.28 13.60 -11.48
C ASN A 496 -49.15 12.20 -12.10
N GLN A 497 -48.43 12.03 -13.21
CA GLN A 497 -48.11 10.71 -13.77
C GLN A 497 -47.14 9.93 -12.88
N VAL A 498 -46.14 10.60 -12.28
CA VAL A 498 -45.24 9.99 -11.27
C VAL A 498 -46.03 9.56 -10.03
N ASN A 499 -47.02 10.34 -9.62
CA ASN A 499 -47.93 10.03 -8.52
C ASN A 499 -48.90 8.87 -8.86
N GLN A 500 -49.00 8.46 -10.14
CA GLN A 500 -49.71 7.25 -10.57
C GLN A 500 -48.83 5.98 -10.55
N LYS A 501 -47.54 6.07 -10.18
CA LYS A 501 -46.73 4.87 -9.85
C LYS A 501 -47.32 4.16 -8.62
N ALA A 502 -47.09 2.84 -8.53
CA ALA A 502 -47.81 1.91 -7.65
C ALA A 502 -48.09 2.46 -6.24
N ASN A 503 -49.35 2.30 -5.83
CA ASN A 503 -49.92 2.87 -4.62
C ASN A 503 -49.25 2.27 -3.38
N THR A 504 -49.10 3.03 -2.29
CA THR A 504 -48.52 2.56 -1.01
C THR A 504 -49.28 1.37 -0.40
N ASN A 505 -50.45 1.03 -0.95
CA ASN A 505 -51.26 -0.13 -0.57
C ASN A 505 -50.76 -1.45 -1.19
N ASP A 506 -50.04 -1.38 -2.31
CA ASP A 506 -49.51 -2.55 -3.04
C ASP A 506 -48.03 -2.82 -2.72
N VAL A 507 -47.42 -1.95 -1.91
CA VAL A 507 -46.03 -2.05 -1.45
C VAL A 507 -45.99 -1.90 0.07
N TYR A 508 -45.12 -2.64 0.76
CA TYR A 508 -44.99 -2.43 2.20
C TYR A 508 -44.12 -1.22 2.50
N THR A 509 -44.64 -0.33 3.34
CA THR A 509 -43.84 0.72 3.98
C THR A 509 -42.74 0.07 4.83
N LYS A 510 -41.66 0.82 5.09
CA LYS A 510 -40.58 0.37 5.98
C LYS A 510 -41.13 -0.06 7.34
N PHE A 511 -42.09 0.68 7.89
CA PHE A 511 -42.75 0.33 9.16
C PHE A 511 -43.54 -0.99 9.11
N GLN A 512 -44.29 -1.26 8.04
CA GLN A 512 -44.99 -2.54 7.87
C GLN A 512 -44.02 -3.71 7.65
N THR A 513 -42.86 -3.43 7.05
CA THR A 513 -41.78 -4.39 6.90
C THR A 513 -41.14 -4.67 8.25
N ASP A 514 -40.82 -3.62 9.01
CA ASP A 514 -40.28 -3.70 10.37
C ASP A 514 -41.23 -4.46 11.31
N ASN A 515 -42.54 -4.22 11.25
CA ASN A 515 -43.55 -4.97 12.02
C ASN A 515 -43.64 -6.45 11.62
N ARG A 516 -43.42 -6.81 10.35
CA ARG A 516 -43.37 -8.22 9.93
C ARG A 516 -42.06 -8.89 10.33
N LEU A 517 -40.96 -8.14 10.33
CA LEU A 517 -39.67 -8.57 10.85
C LEU A 517 -39.70 -8.71 12.37
N SER A 518 -40.46 -7.88 13.09
CA SER A 518 -40.62 -8.00 14.55
C SER A 518 -41.49 -9.20 14.96
N LEU A 519 -42.25 -9.79 14.03
CA LEU A 519 -42.94 -11.08 14.23
C LEU A 519 -42.02 -12.28 13.98
N LYS A 520 -40.83 -12.08 13.40
CA LYS A 520 -39.78 -13.10 13.48
C LYS A 520 -39.25 -13.09 14.90
N ALA A 521 -39.02 -14.28 15.47
CA ALA A 521 -38.44 -14.43 16.80
C ALA A 521 -37.22 -13.50 16.95
N ASN A 522 -37.22 -12.65 17.98
CA ASN A 522 -36.10 -11.75 18.23
C ASN A 522 -34.86 -12.59 18.55
N THR A 523 -33.64 -12.05 18.40
CA THR A 523 -32.41 -12.75 18.82
C THR A 523 -32.39 -13.09 20.33
N SER A 524 -33.34 -12.54 21.11
CA SER A 524 -33.62 -12.94 22.51
C SER A 524 -34.41 -14.24 22.63
N ASP A 525 -35.21 -14.58 21.62
CA ASP A 525 -36.18 -15.68 21.62
C ASP A 525 -35.66 -16.91 20.83
N ILE A 526 -34.54 -16.73 20.12
CA ILE A 526 -33.80 -17.77 19.40
C ILE A 526 -32.34 -17.72 19.84
N TYR A 527 -31.76 -18.88 20.15
CA TYR A 527 -30.35 -18.94 20.50
C TYR A 527 -29.48 -18.76 19.25
N THR A 528 -28.58 -17.78 19.27
CA THR A 528 -27.46 -17.74 18.32
C THR A 528 -26.63 -19.00 18.46
N ARG A 529 -25.95 -19.42 17.39
CA ARG A 529 -25.06 -20.59 17.42
C ARG A 529 -24.11 -20.56 18.62
N SER A 530 -23.52 -19.40 18.91
CA SER A 530 -22.65 -19.20 20.08
C SER A 530 -23.39 -19.35 21.42
N GLN A 531 -24.64 -18.89 21.54
CA GLN A 531 -25.44 -19.13 22.75
C GLN A 531 -25.85 -20.60 22.91
N ILE A 532 -26.11 -21.31 21.80
CA ILE A 532 -26.31 -22.77 21.82
C ILE A 532 -25.01 -23.45 22.27
N ASP A 533 -23.87 -23.08 21.67
CA ASP A 533 -22.56 -23.65 22.02
C ASP A 533 -22.19 -23.38 23.49
N ASN A 534 -22.46 -22.17 24.00
CA ASN A 534 -22.26 -21.81 25.40
C ASN A 534 -23.24 -22.51 26.34
N LYS A 535 -24.52 -22.68 25.92
CA LYS A 535 -25.50 -23.41 26.71
C LYS A 535 -25.20 -24.90 26.74
N LEU A 536 -24.73 -25.50 25.65
CA LEU A 536 -24.18 -26.84 25.59
C LEU A 536 -22.91 -26.99 26.43
N ALA A 537 -22.05 -25.96 26.47
CA ALA A 537 -20.91 -25.93 27.37
C ALA A 537 -21.32 -25.84 28.86
N SER A 538 -22.47 -25.24 29.16
CA SER A 538 -23.05 -25.17 30.51
C SER A 538 -24.00 -26.32 30.87
N ILE A 539 -24.49 -27.09 29.88
CA ILE A 539 -25.09 -28.39 30.08
C ILE A 539 -23.97 -29.26 30.59
N SER A 540 -23.94 -29.30 31.90
CA SER A 540 -23.03 -30.04 32.73
C SER A 540 -22.98 -31.49 32.25
N VAL A 541 -21.98 -31.78 31.44
CA VAL A 541 -21.23 -33.03 31.53
C VAL A 541 -20.58 -33.15 32.92
N GLY A 542 -20.83 -32.25 33.88
CA GLY A 542 -20.34 -32.23 35.26
C GLY A 542 -20.85 -33.36 36.13
N GLY A 543 -21.83 -34.18 35.73
CA GLY A 543 -21.95 -35.51 36.31
C GLY A 543 -20.65 -36.32 36.11
N ASP A 544 -20.17 -36.34 34.87
CA ASP A 544 -18.94 -37.02 34.48
C ASP A 544 -17.69 -36.18 34.73
N ILE A 545 -17.70 -34.86 34.57
CA ILE A 545 -16.57 -33.97 34.87
C ILE A 545 -16.38 -33.86 36.38
N ASP A 546 -17.43 -33.83 37.22
CA ASP A 546 -17.25 -33.88 38.68
C ASP A 546 -16.91 -35.30 39.16
N ALA A 547 -17.36 -36.35 38.46
CA ALA A 547 -16.88 -37.72 38.71
C ALA A 547 -15.43 -37.93 38.26
N ILE A 548 -15.03 -37.34 37.14
CA ILE A 548 -13.67 -37.34 36.60
C ILE A 548 -12.79 -36.45 37.49
N ASN A 549 -13.26 -35.30 37.95
CA ASN A 549 -12.55 -34.39 38.86
C ASN A 549 -12.43 -34.99 40.26
N ARG A 550 -13.45 -35.70 40.78
CA ARG A 550 -13.31 -36.51 42.00
C ARG A 550 -12.31 -37.64 41.82
N LYS A 551 -12.37 -38.39 40.70
CA LYS A 551 -11.37 -39.43 40.38
C LYS A 551 -9.97 -38.87 40.09
N LEU A 552 -9.86 -37.62 39.65
CA LEU A 552 -8.60 -36.88 39.51
C LEU A 552 -8.10 -36.37 40.86
N GLY A 553 -8.99 -36.00 41.78
CA GLY A 553 -8.69 -35.69 43.17
C GLY A 553 -8.33 -36.93 44.00
N ASP A 554 -8.78 -38.11 43.58
CA ASP A 554 -8.39 -39.41 44.12
C ASP A 554 -7.05 -39.92 43.55
N LYS A 555 -6.50 -39.28 42.50
CA LYS A 555 -5.08 -39.43 42.18
C LYS A 555 -4.28 -38.69 43.26
N ALA A 556 -3.25 -39.34 43.80
CA ALA A 556 -2.40 -38.79 44.85
C ALA A 556 -2.19 -37.28 44.69
N ASN A 557 -2.56 -36.50 45.71
CA ASN A 557 -2.40 -35.05 45.70
C ASN A 557 -1.00 -34.68 45.19
N VAL A 558 -0.86 -33.55 44.49
CA VAL A 558 0.46 -33.01 44.12
C VAL A 558 1.37 -32.81 45.36
N SER A 559 0.79 -32.75 46.57
CA SER A 559 1.53 -32.79 47.84
C SER A 559 2.24 -34.12 48.12
N ASP A 560 1.69 -35.23 47.62
CA ASP A 560 2.05 -36.60 48.00
C ASP A 560 2.94 -37.29 46.95
N VAL A 561 3.07 -36.69 45.76
CA VAL A 561 3.93 -37.17 44.66
C VAL A 561 4.79 -36.03 44.10
N TYR A 562 5.95 -36.34 43.52
CA TYR A 562 6.76 -35.34 42.81
C TYR A 562 6.38 -35.36 41.31
N SER A 563 6.20 -34.20 40.70
CA SER A 563 6.12 -34.12 39.23
C SER A 563 7.42 -34.58 38.59
N LYS A 564 7.39 -34.93 37.30
CA LYS A 564 8.61 -35.34 36.58
C LYS A 564 9.70 -34.27 36.66
N SER A 565 9.35 -33.00 36.46
CA SER A 565 10.28 -31.87 36.61
C SER A 565 10.80 -31.68 38.04
N GLN A 566 9.95 -31.91 39.06
CA GLN A 566 10.39 -31.85 40.47
C GLN A 566 11.30 -33.02 40.84
N SER A 567 11.04 -34.21 40.28
CA SER A 567 11.89 -35.39 40.41
C SER A 567 13.24 -35.15 39.72
N ASP A 568 13.21 -34.69 38.47
CA ASP A 568 14.39 -34.34 37.68
C ASP A 568 15.21 -33.21 38.34
N SER A 569 14.57 -32.24 39.02
CA SER A 569 15.27 -31.21 39.80
C SER A 569 15.90 -31.74 41.09
N LYS A 570 15.26 -32.72 41.76
CA LYS A 570 15.79 -33.37 42.98
C LYS A 570 16.94 -34.32 42.65
N PHE A 571 16.85 -35.07 41.55
CA PHE A 571 17.90 -35.99 41.08
C PHE A 571 19.02 -35.26 40.33
N GLY A 572 18.70 -34.27 39.49
CA GLY A 572 19.64 -33.45 38.72
C GLY A 572 20.49 -32.49 39.55
N GLY A 573 20.31 -32.49 40.88
CA GLY A 573 21.14 -31.74 41.81
C GLY A 573 22.13 -32.59 42.62
N ALA A 574 22.06 -33.92 42.55
CA ALA A 574 22.79 -34.77 43.48
C ALA A 574 24.31 -34.80 43.24
N ILE A 575 24.81 -34.53 42.03
CA ILE A 575 26.22 -34.26 41.77
C ILE A 575 26.36 -33.20 40.69
N LYS A 576 26.43 -31.91 41.07
CA LYS A 576 26.56 -30.82 40.10
C LYS A 576 28.00 -30.65 39.59
N LYS A 577 29.00 -30.78 40.46
CA LYS A 577 30.44 -30.77 40.13
C LYS A 577 31.23 -31.46 41.25
N ILE A 578 32.26 -32.22 40.91
CA ILE A 578 33.37 -32.58 41.80
C ILE A 578 34.63 -32.06 41.10
N ASP A 579 35.38 -31.16 41.74
CA ASP A 579 36.56 -30.47 41.19
C ASP A 579 36.36 -29.81 39.81
N GLY A 580 35.18 -29.22 39.59
CA GLY A 580 34.88 -28.45 38.38
C GLY A 580 34.41 -29.26 37.17
N TYR A 581 34.47 -30.60 37.22
CA TYR A 581 33.98 -31.47 36.17
C TYR A 581 32.51 -31.83 36.38
N SER A 582 31.73 -31.77 35.30
CA SER A 582 30.33 -32.16 35.28
C SER A 582 30.16 -33.50 34.56
N PRO A 583 29.22 -34.35 34.99
CA PRO A 583 28.91 -35.60 34.27
C PRO A 583 28.36 -35.30 32.87
N ASP A 584 28.63 -36.19 31.93
CA ASP A 584 28.12 -36.10 30.56
C ASP A 584 26.62 -36.42 30.47
N SER A 585 26.05 -36.32 29.27
CA SER A 585 24.63 -36.53 28.97
C SER A 585 24.11 -37.95 29.27
N SER A 586 24.99 -38.91 29.55
CA SER A 586 24.62 -40.27 29.98
C SER A 586 24.88 -40.50 31.46
N GLY A 587 25.29 -39.47 32.21
CA GLY A 587 25.56 -39.53 33.64
C GLY A 587 26.96 -40.06 33.99
N ASN A 588 27.84 -40.26 33.01
CA ASN A 588 29.21 -40.72 33.28
C ASN A 588 30.13 -39.53 33.57
N MET A 589 31.05 -39.69 34.51
CA MET A 589 32.05 -38.67 34.84
C MET A 589 33.44 -39.22 34.53
N ASN A 590 34.14 -38.62 33.56
CA ASN A 590 35.46 -39.08 33.13
C ASN A 590 36.55 -38.25 33.85
N LEU A 591 37.04 -38.77 34.97
CA LEU A 591 38.10 -38.14 35.78
C LEU A 591 39.48 -38.57 35.24
N GLY A 592 39.92 -37.93 34.17
CA GLY A 592 41.26 -38.12 33.62
C GLY A 592 42.31 -37.32 34.40
N ASN A 593 43.32 -38.02 34.94
CA ASN A 593 44.59 -37.52 35.50
C ASN A 593 44.66 -37.16 37.00
N THR A 594 44.15 -38.00 37.91
CA THR A 594 44.39 -37.75 39.34
C THR A 594 44.78 -39.01 40.14
N TYR A 595 45.94 -39.59 39.82
CA TYR A 595 46.89 -40.18 40.79
C TYR A 595 48.27 -40.41 40.14
N ALA A 596 48.83 -39.36 39.55
CA ALA A 596 50.26 -39.26 39.28
C ALA A 596 50.82 -38.04 40.02
N THR A 597 51.17 -38.26 41.28
CA THR A 597 52.17 -37.46 41.98
C THR A 597 53.52 -37.67 41.27
N ILE A 598 54.36 -36.63 41.23
CA ILE A 598 55.76 -36.65 40.75
C ILE A 598 55.91 -36.57 39.21
N ASN A 599 55.47 -35.45 38.63
CA ASN A 599 56.20 -34.75 37.53
C ASN A 599 55.70 -33.32 37.25
N SER A 600 54.66 -32.85 37.94
CA SER A 600 54.21 -31.44 37.91
C SER A 600 54.76 -30.58 39.06
N VAL A 601 55.89 -31.01 39.66
CA VAL A 601 56.91 -30.08 40.19
C VAL A 601 57.93 -29.69 39.12
N ASN A 602 57.78 -30.11 37.85
CA ASN A 602 58.70 -29.68 36.77
C ASN A 602 58.02 -29.23 35.47
N LYS A 603 56.83 -28.60 35.51
CA LYS A 603 56.26 -27.82 34.37
C LYS A 603 54.96 -27.02 34.60
N LYS A 604 54.65 -26.53 35.81
CA LYS A 604 54.06 -25.18 35.85
C LYS A 604 55.25 -24.26 35.67
N ALA A 605 55.33 -23.62 34.51
CA ALA A 605 56.21 -22.48 34.30
C ALA A 605 56.14 -21.60 35.57
N ASN A 606 57.30 -21.17 36.08
CA ASN A 606 57.35 -20.28 37.24
C ASN A 606 56.38 -19.12 37.01
N THR A 607 55.89 -18.46 38.05
CA THR A 607 55.21 -17.17 37.90
C THR A 607 56.13 -16.09 37.30
N SER A 608 57.42 -16.40 37.05
CA SER A 608 58.37 -15.64 36.22
C SER A 608 58.35 -16.00 34.71
N ASP A 609 57.71 -17.10 34.31
CA ASP A 609 57.78 -17.71 32.98
C ASP A 609 56.40 -17.84 32.28
N ILE A 610 55.32 -17.32 32.90
CA ILE A 610 53.96 -17.27 32.32
C ILE A 610 53.29 -15.94 32.65
N TYR A 611 52.65 -15.31 31.64
CA TYR A 611 51.86 -14.09 31.82
C TYR A 611 50.41 -14.41 32.13
N THR A 612 49.81 -13.70 33.09
CA THR A 612 48.36 -13.67 33.26
C THR A 612 47.70 -12.99 32.06
N GLN A 613 46.41 -13.25 31.83
CA GLN A 613 45.71 -12.66 30.69
C GLN A 613 45.77 -11.12 30.68
N SER A 614 45.68 -10.47 31.84
CA SER A 614 45.90 -9.02 31.97
C SER A 614 47.34 -8.59 31.68
N GLN A 615 48.35 -9.40 32.03
CA GLN A 615 49.75 -9.15 31.66
C GLN A 615 50.02 -9.42 30.16
N ILE A 616 49.30 -10.36 29.54
CA ILE A 616 49.30 -10.58 28.09
C ILE A 616 48.69 -9.36 27.39
N ASP A 617 47.54 -8.88 27.86
CA ASP A 617 46.85 -7.74 27.28
C ASP A 617 47.66 -6.44 27.44
N GLN A 618 48.33 -6.24 28.59
CA GLN A 618 49.27 -5.14 28.78
C GLN A 618 50.57 -5.27 27.96
N LYS A 619 51.04 -6.49 27.66
CA LYS A 619 52.22 -6.71 26.78
C LYS A 619 51.89 -6.67 25.30
N LEU A 620 50.65 -6.98 24.92
CA LEU A 620 50.11 -6.82 23.57
C LEU A 620 49.73 -5.37 23.27
N TYR A 621 49.40 -4.56 24.28
CA TYR A 621 49.13 -3.13 24.13
C TYR A 621 50.32 -2.32 23.58
N PHE A 622 51.55 -2.85 23.69
CA PHE A 622 52.77 -2.25 23.13
C PHE A 622 53.30 -2.97 21.87
N LYS A 623 52.57 -3.95 21.32
CA LYS A 623 52.95 -4.64 20.07
C LYS A 623 52.33 -3.91 18.86
N ALA A 624 53.15 -3.65 17.85
CA ALA A 624 52.75 -2.92 16.65
C ALA A 624 51.60 -3.63 15.92
N ASN A 625 50.64 -2.83 15.42
CA ASN A 625 49.46 -3.34 14.73
C ASN A 625 49.85 -4.04 13.43
N THR A 626 48.97 -4.91 12.92
CA THR A 626 49.12 -5.69 11.69
C THR A 626 49.42 -4.85 10.43
N TYR A 627 49.29 -3.53 10.50
CA TYR A 627 49.72 -2.59 9.46
C TYR A 627 51.24 -2.41 9.37
N ASP A 628 51.99 -2.76 10.41
CA ASP A 628 53.43 -2.53 10.53
C ASP A 628 54.27 -3.81 10.34
N VAL A 629 53.64 -4.95 9.99
CA VAL A 629 54.29 -6.26 9.84
C VAL A 629 53.61 -7.13 8.77
N TYR A 630 54.41 -7.80 7.94
CA TYR A 630 53.94 -8.72 6.89
C TYR A 630 53.82 -10.17 7.39
N ASN A 631 52.81 -10.89 6.89
CA ASN A 631 52.57 -12.31 7.17
C ASN A 631 53.23 -13.22 6.11
N ARG A 632 53.17 -14.53 6.34
CA ARG A 632 53.95 -15.53 5.60
C ARG A 632 53.61 -15.58 4.10
N ASP A 633 52.33 -15.45 3.75
CA ASP A 633 51.90 -15.48 2.34
C ASP A 633 52.45 -14.25 1.58
N GLU A 634 52.56 -13.10 2.26
CA GLU A 634 53.17 -11.89 1.71
C GLU A 634 54.70 -11.99 1.55
N ILE A 635 55.37 -12.89 2.28
CA ILE A 635 56.78 -13.23 2.06
C ILE A 635 56.93 -14.15 0.84
N ASP A 636 56.09 -15.18 0.74
CA ASP A 636 56.17 -16.16 -0.36
C ASP A 636 55.90 -15.50 -1.73
N ASP A 637 54.98 -14.54 -1.81
CA ASP A 637 54.74 -13.73 -3.02
C ASP A 637 55.91 -12.78 -3.38
N LYS A 638 56.64 -12.26 -2.37
CA LYS A 638 57.82 -11.41 -2.60
C LYS A 638 59.04 -12.22 -3.03
N LEU A 639 59.14 -13.49 -2.65
CA LEU A 639 60.25 -14.36 -3.00
C LEU A 639 60.14 -14.88 -4.45
N ASN A 640 58.93 -15.20 -4.92
CA ASN A 640 58.68 -15.66 -6.29
C ASN A 640 58.89 -14.59 -7.36
N LYS A 641 58.99 -13.30 -6.98
CA LYS A 641 59.31 -12.19 -7.89
C LYS A 641 60.81 -12.03 -8.24
N LYS A 642 61.71 -12.83 -7.64
CA LYS A 642 63.18 -12.68 -7.75
C LYS A 642 63.92 -13.74 -8.59
N LEU A 643 63.23 -14.63 -9.31
CA LEU A 643 63.87 -15.58 -10.26
C LEU A 643 63.71 -15.10 -11.72
N SER A 644 64.82 -15.02 -12.46
CA SER A 644 64.88 -14.49 -13.83
C SER A 644 64.62 -15.56 -14.91
N GLY A 645 63.82 -15.23 -15.94
CA GLY A 645 63.46 -16.15 -17.04
C GLY A 645 62.84 -15.43 -18.23
N PHE A 646 62.50 -16.11 -19.33
CA PHE A 646 61.96 -15.44 -20.54
C PHE A 646 60.65 -14.66 -20.27
N SER A 647 59.82 -15.13 -19.33
CA SER A 647 58.58 -14.46 -18.91
C SER A 647 58.81 -13.32 -17.91
N ASN A 648 60.00 -13.23 -17.31
CA ASN A 648 60.42 -12.19 -16.36
C ASN A 648 61.92 -11.92 -16.56
N PRO A 649 62.32 -11.30 -17.69
CA PRO A 649 63.72 -11.06 -18.00
C PRO A 649 64.30 -10.06 -17.00
N ASP A 650 65.58 -10.21 -16.67
CA ASP A 650 66.33 -9.31 -15.77
C ASP A 650 66.28 -7.86 -16.24
N TYR A 651 66.25 -7.67 -17.56
CA TYR A 651 66.13 -6.36 -18.18
C TYR A 651 65.56 -6.47 -19.59
N VAL A 652 64.81 -5.44 -20.02
CA VAL A 652 64.26 -5.32 -21.37
C VAL A 652 64.90 -4.11 -22.06
N PHE A 653 65.64 -4.35 -23.14
CA PHE A 653 66.22 -3.29 -23.95
C PHE A 653 65.26 -2.86 -25.06
N GLY A 654 64.94 -1.57 -25.09
CA GLY A 654 64.03 -0.99 -26.10
C GLY A 654 64.73 -0.55 -27.38
N SER A 655 63.92 -0.08 -28.34
CA SER A 655 64.34 0.12 -29.73
C SER A 655 65.43 1.17 -29.98
N SER A 656 65.60 2.13 -29.07
CA SER A 656 66.65 3.16 -29.15
C SER A 656 67.98 2.74 -28.51
N SER A 657 68.06 1.53 -27.95
CA SER A 657 69.26 1.07 -27.23
C SER A 657 70.23 0.36 -28.16
N THR A 658 71.53 0.61 -27.97
CA THR A 658 72.59 -0.27 -28.51
C THR A 658 73.23 -1.03 -27.37
N ILE A 659 73.13 -2.35 -27.38
CA ILE A 659 73.69 -3.21 -26.34
C ILE A 659 75.09 -3.64 -26.75
N ASP A 660 76.04 -3.42 -25.86
CA ASP A 660 77.35 -4.05 -25.96
C ASP A 660 77.34 -5.38 -25.24
N VAL A 661 77.17 -6.47 -25.98
CA VAL A 661 76.96 -7.79 -25.36
C VAL A 661 78.20 -8.27 -24.59
N ASP A 662 79.40 -7.80 -24.93
CA ASP A 662 80.64 -8.10 -24.18
C ASP A 662 80.67 -7.50 -22.75
N GLY A 663 79.73 -6.61 -22.43
CA GLY A 663 79.58 -5.95 -21.13
C GLY A 663 78.44 -6.50 -20.27
N VAL A 664 77.67 -7.46 -20.77
CA VAL A 664 76.48 -7.98 -20.06
C VAL A 664 76.89 -9.12 -19.11
N VAL A 665 76.35 -9.12 -17.89
CA VAL A 665 76.59 -10.17 -16.87
C VAL A 665 75.56 -11.29 -16.97
N SER A 666 75.73 -12.39 -16.22
CA SER A 666 74.81 -13.54 -16.31
C SER A 666 73.36 -13.14 -16.01
N GLY A 667 72.44 -13.53 -16.88
CA GLY A 667 71.03 -13.19 -16.80
C GLY A 667 70.29 -13.43 -18.12
N VAL A 668 68.98 -13.17 -18.11
CA VAL A 668 68.09 -13.23 -19.30
C VAL A 668 67.65 -11.82 -19.65
N PHE A 669 68.03 -11.34 -20.83
CA PHE A 669 67.78 -9.99 -21.30
C PHE A 669 66.86 -10.04 -22.52
N ALA A 670 65.75 -9.31 -22.49
CA ALA A 670 64.86 -9.21 -23.65
C ALA A 670 65.33 -8.08 -24.58
N LEU A 671 65.37 -8.36 -25.86
CA LEU A 671 65.71 -7.45 -26.95
C LEU A 671 64.40 -7.03 -27.62
N ASN A 672 64.06 -5.75 -27.55
CA ASN A 672 62.85 -5.20 -28.15
C ASN A 672 63.21 -4.09 -29.14
N GLY A 673 63.78 -4.52 -30.28
CA GLY A 673 64.13 -3.67 -31.40
C GLY A 673 65.47 -2.94 -31.24
N CYS A 674 66.39 -3.44 -30.41
CA CYS A 674 67.67 -2.77 -30.13
C CYS A 674 68.79 -3.21 -31.10
N SER A 675 69.81 -2.36 -31.28
CA SER A 675 71.03 -2.75 -32.01
C SER A 675 72.01 -3.49 -31.09
N LEU A 676 72.82 -4.40 -31.63
CA LEU A 676 73.85 -5.12 -30.88
C LEU A 676 75.25 -4.76 -31.39
N LYS A 677 76.21 -4.64 -30.46
CA LYS A 677 77.65 -4.52 -30.77
C LYS A 677 78.49 -5.38 -29.83
N ALA A 678 79.72 -5.68 -30.24
CA ALA A 678 80.76 -6.27 -29.38
C ALA A 678 82.00 -5.38 -29.41
N SER A 679 82.28 -4.68 -28.31
CA SER A 679 83.41 -3.75 -28.26
C SER A 679 84.77 -4.38 -28.02
N LYS A 680 84.85 -5.64 -27.56
CA LYS A 680 86.11 -6.23 -27.08
C LYS A 680 86.74 -7.25 -28.03
N GLY A 681 86.01 -7.85 -28.96
CA GLY A 681 86.56 -8.84 -29.91
C GLY A 681 87.23 -8.29 -31.18
N GLY A 682 87.81 -7.07 -31.11
CA GLY A 682 88.66 -6.48 -32.16
C GLY A 682 87.95 -5.87 -33.38
N SER A 683 86.69 -6.23 -33.65
CA SER A 683 85.85 -5.63 -34.71
C SER A 683 84.48 -5.29 -34.12
N TYR A 684 84.04 -4.03 -34.18
CA TYR A 684 82.75 -3.59 -33.60
C TYR A 684 81.49 -4.19 -34.27
N VAL A 685 81.66 -5.14 -35.19
CA VAL A 685 80.61 -5.78 -35.98
C VAL A 685 80.70 -7.30 -35.80
N PHE A 686 79.55 -7.94 -35.57
CA PHE A 686 79.46 -9.40 -35.53
C PHE A 686 79.60 -10.02 -36.92
N THR A 687 80.17 -11.22 -36.97
CA THR A 687 80.28 -12.01 -38.21
C THR A 687 79.48 -13.32 -38.07
N ASN A 688 78.90 -13.81 -39.17
CA ASN A 688 78.03 -15.00 -39.24
C ASN A 688 76.69 -14.94 -38.48
N VAL A 689 76.17 -13.74 -38.21
CA VAL A 689 74.82 -13.52 -37.68
C VAL A 689 74.15 -12.39 -38.46
N ASP A 690 72.92 -12.63 -38.92
CA ASP A 690 72.13 -11.65 -39.67
C ASP A 690 71.46 -10.69 -38.68
N LEU A 691 72.19 -9.64 -38.27
CA LEU A 691 71.65 -8.59 -37.41
C LEU A 691 71.14 -7.43 -38.24
N THR A 692 70.07 -6.80 -37.76
CA THR A 692 69.58 -5.52 -38.30
C THR A 692 69.90 -4.39 -37.31
N GLU A 693 69.58 -3.15 -37.67
CA GLU A 693 69.65 -2.04 -36.70
C GLU A 693 68.68 -2.22 -35.53
N HIS A 694 67.62 -3.02 -35.68
CA HIS A 694 66.58 -3.23 -34.66
C HIS A 694 66.29 -4.72 -34.49
N ASN A 695 66.85 -5.35 -33.46
CA ASN A 695 66.74 -6.79 -33.23
C ASN A 695 65.74 -7.08 -32.10
N TRP A 696 64.87 -8.06 -32.32
CA TRP A 696 63.95 -8.59 -31.32
C TRP A 696 64.37 -9.98 -30.86
N GLY A 697 64.13 -10.30 -29.60
CA GLY A 697 64.37 -11.63 -29.04
C GLY A 697 64.99 -11.60 -27.66
N TYR A 698 65.93 -12.49 -27.37
CA TYR A 698 66.54 -12.62 -26.05
C TYR A 698 68.04 -12.87 -26.15
N LEU A 699 68.79 -12.22 -25.27
CA LEU A 699 70.17 -12.57 -24.97
C LEU A 699 70.19 -13.27 -23.62
N VAL A 700 70.70 -14.50 -23.60
CA VAL A 700 70.91 -15.25 -22.37
C VAL A 700 72.40 -15.41 -22.16
N VAL A 701 72.89 -14.82 -21.08
CA VAL A 701 74.29 -14.94 -20.66
C VAL A 701 74.33 -15.89 -19.47
N SER A 702 75.04 -16.99 -19.61
CA SER A 702 75.24 -17.94 -18.52
C SER A 702 76.72 -18.07 -18.19
N ASN A 703 77.04 -17.94 -16.90
CA ASN A 703 78.38 -18.19 -16.40
C ASN A 703 78.57 -19.70 -16.21
N TYR A 704 79.47 -20.30 -16.98
CA TYR A 704 79.84 -21.70 -16.82
C TYR A 704 81.12 -21.79 -15.99
N SER A 705 81.00 -22.21 -14.73
CA SER A 705 82.15 -22.50 -13.87
C SER A 705 82.41 -24.01 -13.84
N GLY A 706 83.00 -24.54 -14.90
CA GLY A 706 83.48 -25.93 -14.93
C GLY A 706 84.76 -26.08 -14.11
N PHE A 707 84.72 -26.86 -13.03
CA PHE A 707 85.89 -27.21 -12.22
C PHE A 707 86.64 -28.37 -12.90
N THR A 708 87.87 -28.17 -13.36
CA THR A 708 88.76 -29.30 -13.71
C THR A 708 90.21 -28.90 -13.43
N GLY A 709 90.86 -29.54 -12.45
CA GLY A 709 92.30 -29.40 -12.21
C GLY A 709 92.78 -28.16 -11.43
N GLY A 710 91.94 -27.53 -10.59
CA GLY A 710 92.40 -26.53 -9.61
C GLY A 710 92.58 -25.09 -10.11
N TYR A 711 92.20 -24.78 -11.35
CA TYR A 711 92.06 -23.41 -11.86
C TYR A 711 90.63 -23.19 -12.38
N HIS A 712 89.95 -22.16 -11.85
CA HIS A 712 88.63 -21.73 -12.34
C HIS A 712 88.79 -21.01 -13.68
N VAL A 713 88.41 -21.66 -14.78
CA VAL A 713 88.32 -21.01 -16.09
C VAL A 713 86.92 -20.39 -16.21
N GLY A 714 86.82 -19.06 -16.12
CA GLY A 714 85.56 -18.32 -16.11
C GLY A 714 84.95 -18.13 -17.50
N ALA A 715 84.66 -19.23 -18.20
CA ALA A 715 84.04 -19.20 -19.51
C ALA A 715 82.54 -18.86 -19.39
N CYS A 716 82.10 -17.88 -20.16
CA CYS A 716 80.70 -17.50 -20.32
C CYS A 716 80.19 -18.03 -21.66
N VAL A 717 78.94 -18.49 -21.65
CA VAL A 717 78.23 -18.88 -22.88
C VAL A 717 77.09 -17.90 -23.08
N GLU A 718 77.05 -17.36 -24.30
CA GLU A 718 76.04 -16.42 -24.73
C GLU A 718 75.16 -17.07 -25.80
N TYR A 719 73.87 -17.11 -25.52
CA TYR A 719 72.84 -17.49 -26.48
C TYR A 719 72.10 -16.24 -26.92
N LEU A 720 72.16 -15.97 -28.21
CA LEU A 720 71.35 -14.94 -28.84
C LEU A 720 70.21 -15.61 -29.60
N VAL A 721 68.99 -15.44 -29.11
CA VAL A 721 67.76 -15.89 -29.75
C VAL A 721 67.15 -14.69 -30.45
N LEU A 722 67.11 -14.69 -31.77
CA LEU A 722 66.47 -13.65 -32.57
C LEU A 722 65.05 -14.08 -32.93
N LEU A 723 64.11 -13.14 -32.80
CA LEU A 723 62.71 -13.31 -33.13
C LEU A 723 62.34 -12.47 -34.35
N GLY A 724 61.52 -13.04 -35.22
CA GLY A 724 60.91 -12.39 -36.37
C GLY A 724 59.66 -11.60 -35.99
N THR A 725 59.02 -11.01 -37.01
CA THR A 725 57.86 -10.11 -36.86
C THR A 725 56.66 -10.77 -36.14
N PHE A 726 56.58 -12.10 -36.12
CA PHE A 726 55.50 -12.85 -35.44
C PHE A 726 55.96 -13.58 -34.18
N ASN A 727 57.09 -13.18 -33.58
CA ASN A 727 57.75 -13.85 -32.45
C ASN A 727 58.21 -15.29 -32.76
N ASP A 728 58.31 -15.64 -34.04
CA ASP A 728 58.94 -16.87 -34.50
C ASP A 728 60.46 -16.77 -34.30
N VAL A 729 61.10 -17.84 -33.82
CA VAL A 729 62.56 -17.86 -33.66
C VAL A 729 63.20 -17.95 -35.04
N ILE A 730 63.74 -16.83 -35.53
CA ILE A 730 64.39 -16.72 -36.85
C ILE A 730 65.87 -17.14 -36.80
N GLY A 731 66.44 -17.27 -35.60
CA GLY A 731 67.73 -17.89 -35.41
C GLY A 731 68.15 -17.95 -33.96
N VAL A 732 68.83 -19.03 -33.59
CA VAL A 732 69.54 -19.17 -32.32
C VAL A 732 71.02 -19.24 -32.63
N TYR A 733 71.76 -18.35 -31.99
CA TYR A 733 73.19 -18.21 -32.18
C TYR A 733 73.86 -18.40 -30.84
N ILE A 734 75.01 -19.06 -30.87
CA ILE A 734 75.82 -19.26 -29.69
C ILE A 734 77.22 -18.73 -29.94
N ARG A 735 77.78 -18.11 -28.91
CA ARG A 735 79.21 -17.88 -28.81
C ARG A 735 79.68 -18.16 -27.39
N SER A 736 80.99 -18.38 -27.28
CA SER A 736 81.68 -18.46 -26.00
C SER A 736 82.71 -17.34 -25.91
N PHE A 737 82.88 -16.83 -24.71
CA PHE A 737 83.86 -15.81 -24.37
C PHE A 737 84.30 -16.03 -22.92
N SER A 738 85.50 -15.58 -22.56
CA SER A 738 86.04 -15.67 -21.21
C SER A 738 86.46 -14.27 -20.77
N PRO A 739 85.61 -13.55 -20.01
CA PRO A 739 85.95 -12.23 -19.48
C PRO A 739 87.21 -12.25 -18.61
N ASN A 740 87.43 -13.33 -17.86
CA ASN A 740 88.58 -13.49 -16.98
C ASN A 740 89.90 -13.67 -17.76
N ASP A 741 89.86 -14.31 -18.93
CA ASP A 741 91.04 -14.47 -19.80
C ASP A 741 91.14 -13.37 -20.87
N SER A 742 90.28 -12.34 -20.80
CA SER A 742 90.13 -11.28 -21.81
C SER A 742 89.89 -11.81 -23.23
N TYR A 743 89.35 -13.03 -23.37
CA TYR A 743 89.04 -13.64 -24.64
C TYR A 743 87.60 -13.33 -25.05
N TYR A 744 87.43 -12.52 -26.09
CA TYR A 744 86.14 -12.16 -26.67
C TYR A 744 86.10 -12.53 -28.14
N ASN A 745 85.13 -13.36 -28.53
CA ASN A 745 84.94 -13.80 -29.91
C ASN A 745 83.74 -13.07 -30.56
N ASN A 746 83.96 -12.47 -31.72
CA ASN A 746 82.90 -11.75 -32.46
C ASN A 746 82.23 -12.60 -33.55
N VAL A 747 82.55 -13.88 -33.60
CA VAL A 747 81.94 -14.86 -34.49
C VAL A 747 80.84 -15.60 -33.73
N PHE A 748 79.59 -15.41 -34.15
CA PHE A 748 78.50 -16.26 -33.72
C PHE A 748 78.42 -17.50 -34.59
N LYS A 749 78.09 -18.65 -33.98
CA LYS A 749 77.73 -19.85 -34.72
C LYS A 749 76.21 -19.97 -34.71
N LYS A 750 75.59 -19.88 -35.89
CA LYS A 750 74.17 -20.23 -36.04
C LYS A 750 74.01 -21.71 -35.75
N LEU A 751 73.13 -22.03 -34.82
CA LEU A 751 72.68 -23.40 -34.62
C LEU A 751 71.67 -23.68 -35.73
N THR A 752 72.03 -24.54 -36.69
CA THR A 752 71.13 -24.89 -37.81
C THR A 752 69.93 -25.66 -37.27
N ASN A 753 68.75 -25.10 -37.58
CA ASN A 753 67.36 -25.49 -37.27
C ASN A 753 67.13 -26.56 -36.21
#